data_AF-A0A3E2NET6-F1
#
_entry.id   AF-A0A3E2NET6-F1
#
_cell.length_a   1.000
_cell.length_b   1.000
_cell.length_c   1.000
_cell.angle_alpha   90.00
_cell.angle_beta   90.00
_cell.angle_gamma   90.00
#
_symmetry.space_group_name_H-M   'P 1'
#
loop_
_entity.id
_entity.type
_entity.pdbx_description
1 polymer ?
#
loop_
_entity_poly.entity_id
_entity_poly.type
_entity_poly.pdbx_seq_one_letter_code
_entity_poly.pdbx_strand_id
1 'polypeptide(L)'
;MEVFDMELYKDPHQPIEARVEDLLSKMTLEEKVAQLCGDLPASFIEDGKVNTKLLKEKFPDGHGRFTQYSIVGLVSPEQIAKISNQIQRYFVEETRLGIPVALQAENLCGYPAAGGTLFPAMINMGCTWEPELAGKMSEIIGQESRSVGITSAMSPVIDVVQDPRWGRTYETFGEDPYLISQFGIHYVKGMQEQGVSCIAKHFLGYSSTQGGLNTSACRMGKRELYEIFATPFEAADKLAGLDAMMANYGEIDGLPVIVNKDIIENLLRKTMGFDGVLTSDGAAVLKTYQYFKVAKTYEEAGFLAKKAGTDTEIPVGAAFRQLPKYVRSGELSEECIDASVRRILTVKFKHGLFENPYCEEEKVSMALSNASKNELSEEIAAKSMVLLKNDGVLPLKKGTKVALIGPHADSLRYPVSGYTYPAYVEMMKAGASGQATGFNGLADEQEKAQSSEKKYKGPFAVMFDMFSKEEQDSMNDMESALRRTGTRSLKEVLTERFSVSYAQGCSIIGEETDGFAEAVEAAEESDVIVMACGGNSGWVNVTGGEGKDRQFLDLPGVQQKLLEAVAATGKPVVLVLYGPGVFAVNWAQENCGAILQAFMPGPFAGKVITDVLDGTLNPGGKLTMTVPRTAGQIPIYYNHRIGSGYNSGGDITSSSIFSGGYVDGPADPLYCFGHGLSYTTFELSDMEVSAAEVPTDGKLEISCKVKNTGDLAGDEVVQLYTSFTEAHVTRPNKQLSGFLRMSLKPGEEKQVVFHLDMAQLGYYNECMEFVVEPGTMHLMMGTSSANLPLNSSVLLTGKPADVMGRRSYVCQTELR
;
A
#
# COMPACT_ATOMS: atom_id res chain seq x y z
N MET A 1 -38.68 37.93 18.99
CA MET A 1 -37.53 36.99 18.95
C MET A 1 -38.02 35.76 18.23
N GLU A 2 -37.96 35.79 16.90
CA GLU A 2 -38.22 34.60 16.09
C GLU A 2 -37.01 33.69 16.25
N VAL A 3 -37.24 32.53 16.88
CA VAL A 3 -36.28 31.44 16.87
C VAL A 3 -36.30 30.94 15.43
N PHE A 4 -35.26 31.26 14.65
CA PHE A 4 -35.06 30.60 13.36
C PHE A 4 -34.87 29.11 13.67
N ASP A 5 -35.86 28.30 13.29
CA ASP A 5 -35.82 26.85 13.45
C ASP A 5 -34.72 26.33 12.53
N MET A 6 -33.59 25.93 13.12
CA MET A 6 -32.45 25.39 12.39
C MET A 6 -32.87 24.06 11.76
N GLU A 7 -32.63 23.86 10.46
CA GLU A 7 -32.96 22.60 9.79
C GLU A 7 -32.27 21.42 10.50
N LEU A 8 -32.98 20.31 10.69
CA LEU A 8 -32.49 19.18 11.49
C LEU A 8 -31.14 18.66 11.00
N TYR A 9 -30.94 18.50 9.69
CA TYR A 9 -29.64 18.08 9.14
C TYR A 9 -28.50 19.07 9.38
N LYS A 10 -28.77 20.34 9.70
CA LYS A 10 -27.76 21.35 10.04
C LYS A 10 -27.45 21.42 11.53
N ASP A 11 -28.26 20.78 12.38
CA ASP A 11 -28.04 20.74 13.82
C ASP A 11 -27.00 19.65 14.19
N PRO A 12 -25.78 20.03 14.63
CA PRO A 12 -24.74 19.06 14.98
C PRO A 12 -25.05 18.24 16.24
N HIS A 13 -26.08 18.61 17.00
CA HIS A 13 -26.51 17.88 18.19
C HIS A 13 -27.46 16.71 17.88
N GLN A 14 -27.95 16.61 16.65
CA GLN A 14 -28.84 15.53 16.23
C GLN A 14 -28.04 14.27 15.85
N PRO A 15 -28.60 13.06 16.05
CA PRO A 15 -27.98 11.82 15.58
C PRO A 15 -27.70 11.87 14.07
N ILE A 16 -26.53 11.37 13.65
CA ILE A 16 -26.12 11.37 12.23
C ILE A 16 -27.19 10.74 11.34
N GLU A 17 -27.76 9.60 11.74
CA GLU A 17 -28.82 8.92 10.99
C GLU A 17 -30.04 9.82 10.75
N ALA A 18 -30.49 10.56 11.77
CA ALA A 18 -31.61 11.49 11.64
C ALA A 18 -31.28 12.64 10.69
N ARG A 19 -30.05 13.17 10.75
CA ARG A 19 -29.56 14.21 9.83
C ARG A 19 -29.50 13.73 8.39
N VAL A 20 -29.06 12.49 8.18
CA VAL A 20 -29.00 11.84 6.86
C VAL A 20 -30.40 11.71 6.27
N GLU A 21 -31.37 11.15 7.00
CA GLU A 21 -32.73 10.99 6.48
C GLU A 21 -33.42 12.33 6.21
N ASP A 22 -33.23 13.31 7.09
CA ASP A 22 -33.80 14.65 6.94
C ASP A 22 -33.22 15.40 5.73
N LEU A 23 -31.92 15.24 5.45
CA LEU A 23 -31.31 15.79 4.24
C LEU A 23 -31.78 15.04 3.00
N LEU A 24 -31.73 13.70 3.03
CA LEU A 24 -32.11 12.85 1.92
C LEU A 24 -33.55 13.09 1.45
N SER A 25 -34.50 13.30 2.38
CA SER A 25 -35.90 13.58 2.05
C SER A 25 -36.11 14.92 1.34
N LYS A 26 -35.13 15.84 1.42
CA LYS A 26 -35.17 17.15 0.76
C LYS A 26 -34.48 17.16 -0.60
N MET A 27 -33.72 16.11 -0.94
CA MET A 27 -32.93 16.04 -2.17
C MET A 27 -33.80 15.67 -3.38
N THR A 28 -33.54 16.31 -4.52
CA THR A 28 -34.05 15.87 -5.83
C THR A 28 -33.28 14.63 -6.30
N LEU A 29 -33.82 13.93 -7.31
CA LEU A 29 -33.12 12.80 -7.93
C LEU A 29 -31.77 13.22 -8.53
N GLU A 30 -31.70 14.40 -9.14
CA GLU A 30 -30.47 15.00 -9.67
C GLU A 30 -29.42 15.25 -8.59
N GLU A 31 -29.80 15.88 -7.48
CA GLU A 31 -28.89 16.15 -6.35
C GLU A 31 -28.42 14.85 -5.69
N LYS A 32 -29.32 13.84 -5.59
CA LYS A 32 -28.96 12.50 -5.11
C LYS A 32 -27.89 11.88 -6.00
N VAL A 33 -28.12 11.83 -7.31
CA VAL A 33 -27.16 11.29 -8.28
C VAL A 33 -25.84 12.07 -8.29
N ALA A 34 -25.89 13.40 -8.15
CA ALA A 34 -24.70 14.24 -8.08
C ALA A 34 -23.76 13.81 -6.92
N GLN A 35 -24.29 13.33 -5.80
CA GLN A 35 -23.48 12.82 -4.69
C GLN A 35 -22.68 11.56 -5.05
N LEU A 36 -23.14 10.75 -6.01
CA LEU A 36 -22.48 9.52 -6.41
C LEU A 36 -21.35 9.76 -7.43
N CYS A 37 -21.20 10.98 -7.94
CA CYS A 37 -20.25 11.32 -9.00
C CYS A 37 -18.94 11.91 -8.46
N GLY A 38 -17.83 11.58 -9.12
CA GLY A 38 -16.57 12.31 -9.07
C GLY A 38 -16.37 13.25 -10.26
N ASP A 39 -15.46 14.21 -10.12
CA ASP A 39 -14.82 14.93 -11.23
C ASP A 39 -13.38 15.31 -10.92
N LEU A 40 -12.63 15.66 -11.97
CA LEU A 40 -11.30 16.26 -11.85
C LEU A 40 -11.38 17.78 -11.62
N PRO A 41 -10.56 18.35 -10.73
CA PRO A 41 -10.43 19.80 -10.56
C PRO A 41 -10.07 20.56 -11.84
N ALA A 42 -9.32 19.92 -12.75
CA ALA A 42 -8.98 20.47 -14.07
C ALA A 42 -10.21 20.86 -14.92
N SER A 43 -11.40 20.37 -14.57
CA SER A 43 -12.63 20.70 -15.30
C SER A 43 -13.14 22.13 -15.05
N PHE A 44 -12.65 22.84 -14.03
CA PHE A 44 -13.09 24.20 -13.69
C PHE A 44 -11.98 25.12 -13.15
N ILE A 45 -10.72 24.67 -13.13
CA ILE A 45 -9.57 25.51 -12.78
C ILE A 45 -8.91 25.99 -14.08
N GLU A 46 -8.69 27.30 -14.19
CA GLU A 46 -8.04 27.97 -15.32
C GLU A 46 -6.98 28.93 -14.77
N ASP A 47 -5.76 28.92 -15.35
CA ASP A 47 -4.62 29.75 -14.91
C ASP A 47 -4.38 29.71 -13.38
N GLY A 48 -4.44 28.50 -12.80
CA GLY A 48 -4.21 28.27 -11.37
C GLY A 48 -5.30 28.80 -10.45
N LYS A 49 -6.46 29.21 -10.99
CA LYS A 49 -7.58 29.81 -10.27
C LYS A 49 -8.90 29.10 -10.55
N VAL A 50 -9.79 29.11 -9.57
CA VAL A 50 -11.15 28.57 -9.73
C VAL A 50 -11.95 29.47 -10.68
N ASN A 51 -12.38 28.92 -11.82
CA ASN A 51 -13.38 29.56 -12.66
C ASN A 51 -14.78 29.30 -12.05
N THR A 52 -15.23 30.21 -11.20
CA THR A 52 -16.50 30.09 -10.46
C THR A 52 -17.72 30.05 -11.36
N LYS A 53 -17.67 30.66 -12.55
CA LYS A 53 -18.75 30.57 -13.54
C LYS A 53 -18.86 29.14 -14.07
N LEU A 54 -17.74 28.54 -14.47
CA LEU A 54 -17.71 27.17 -14.97
C LEU A 54 -18.09 26.15 -13.89
N LEU A 55 -17.63 26.38 -12.65
CA LEU A 55 -18.03 25.57 -11.49
C LEU A 55 -19.56 25.57 -11.30
N LYS A 56 -20.19 26.75 -11.35
CA LYS A 56 -21.66 26.92 -11.26
C LYS A 56 -22.42 26.26 -12.40
N GLU A 57 -21.90 26.41 -13.63
CA GLU A 57 -22.53 25.84 -14.83
C GLU A 57 -22.47 24.31 -14.83
N LYS A 58 -21.40 23.72 -14.30
CA LYS A 58 -21.19 22.27 -14.31
C LYS A 58 -21.87 21.53 -13.16
N PHE A 59 -21.99 22.15 -11.98
CA PHE A 59 -22.44 21.47 -10.76
C PHE A 59 -23.65 22.15 -10.09
N PRO A 60 -24.71 22.51 -10.84
CA PRO A 60 -25.85 23.24 -10.28
C PRO A 60 -26.61 22.46 -9.18
N ASP A 61 -26.59 21.13 -9.24
CA ASP A 61 -27.25 20.22 -8.30
C ASP A 61 -26.32 19.77 -7.15
N GLY A 62 -25.21 20.47 -6.95
CA GLY A 62 -24.15 20.05 -6.04
C GLY A 62 -23.27 18.94 -6.63
N HIS A 63 -22.42 18.34 -5.79
CA HIS A 63 -21.50 17.28 -6.23
C HIS A 63 -21.03 16.41 -5.07
N GLY A 64 -20.66 15.16 -5.38
CA GLY A 64 -20.14 14.21 -4.40
C GLY A 64 -18.73 14.54 -3.97
N ARG A 65 -17.81 14.60 -4.95
CA ARG A 65 -16.37 14.72 -4.70
C ARG A 65 -15.58 15.25 -5.90
N PHE A 66 -14.45 15.89 -5.62
CA PHE A 66 -13.38 16.08 -6.62
C PHE A 66 -12.22 15.14 -6.34
N THR A 67 -11.87 14.33 -7.34
CA THR A 67 -10.86 13.26 -7.24
C THR A 67 -9.53 13.71 -7.82
N GLN A 68 -8.46 12.96 -7.54
CA GLN A 68 -7.10 13.31 -7.96
C GLN A 68 -6.72 14.75 -7.55
N TYR A 69 -7.19 15.16 -6.36
CA TYR A 69 -6.94 16.50 -5.83
C TYR A 69 -5.46 16.75 -5.55
N SER A 70 -4.65 15.68 -5.46
CA SER A 70 -3.18 15.73 -5.48
C SER A 70 -2.62 16.58 -6.62
N ILE A 71 -3.31 16.66 -7.77
CA ILE A 71 -2.80 17.45 -8.91
C ILE A 71 -3.05 18.96 -8.75
N VAL A 72 -4.04 19.37 -7.94
CA VAL A 72 -4.10 20.76 -7.45
C VAL A 72 -2.89 21.04 -6.55
N GLY A 73 -2.35 20.01 -5.89
CA GLY A 73 -1.20 20.05 -5.00
C GLY A 73 0.15 20.46 -5.58
N LEU A 74 0.20 20.84 -6.86
CA LEU A 74 1.40 21.31 -7.54
C LEU A 74 1.64 22.82 -7.37
N VAL A 75 0.65 23.56 -6.85
CA VAL A 75 0.81 24.96 -6.43
C VAL A 75 1.25 25.08 -4.97
N SER A 76 1.53 26.31 -4.51
CA SER A 76 1.86 26.55 -3.10
C SER A 76 0.74 26.08 -2.14
N PRO A 77 1.07 25.57 -0.94
CA PRO A 77 0.07 25.14 0.02
C PRO A 77 -1.03 26.14 0.34
N GLU A 78 -0.67 27.41 0.50
CA GLU A 78 -1.61 28.49 0.78
C GLU A 78 -2.60 28.68 -0.38
N GLN A 79 -2.14 28.49 -1.61
CA GLN A 79 -3.00 28.54 -2.78
C GLN A 79 -3.90 27.31 -2.89
N ILE A 80 -3.44 26.12 -2.49
CA ILE A 80 -4.30 24.93 -2.39
C ILE A 80 -5.45 25.21 -1.43
N ALA A 81 -5.16 25.72 -0.22
CA ALA A 81 -6.19 26.03 0.77
C ALA A 81 -7.19 27.10 0.28
N LYS A 82 -6.71 28.13 -0.43
CA LYS A 82 -7.58 29.14 -1.08
C LYS A 82 -8.51 28.53 -2.12
N ILE A 83 -7.98 27.66 -2.98
CA ILE A 83 -8.76 26.94 -4.00
C ILE A 83 -9.81 26.06 -3.31
N SER A 84 -9.42 25.29 -2.29
CA SER A 84 -10.33 24.46 -1.50
C SER A 84 -11.45 25.28 -0.87
N ASN A 85 -11.13 26.42 -0.24
CA ASN A 85 -12.10 27.33 0.35
C ASN A 85 -13.07 27.92 -0.70
N GLN A 86 -12.56 28.32 -1.86
CA GLN A 86 -13.40 28.85 -2.95
C GLN A 86 -14.37 27.79 -3.49
N ILE A 87 -13.90 26.56 -3.66
CA ILE A 87 -14.74 25.43 -4.05
C ILE A 87 -15.83 25.22 -3.00
N GLN A 88 -15.46 25.10 -1.72
CA GLN A 88 -16.43 24.83 -0.65
C GLN A 88 -17.47 25.94 -0.51
N ARG A 89 -17.09 27.22 -0.65
CA ARG A 89 -18.06 28.33 -0.57
C ARG A 89 -19.18 28.19 -1.59
N TYR A 90 -18.86 27.78 -2.81
CA TYR A 90 -19.90 27.52 -3.80
C TYR A 90 -20.87 26.42 -3.34
N PHE A 91 -20.34 25.26 -2.92
CA PHE A 91 -21.18 24.14 -2.51
C PHE A 91 -21.98 24.41 -1.23
N VAL A 92 -21.40 25.11 -0.26
CA VAL A 92 -22.02 25.37 1.05
C VAL A 92 -22.97 26.58 1.02
N GLU A 93 -22.60 27.66 0.33
CA GLU A 93 -23.33 28.94 0.42
C GLU A 93 -24.25 29.21 -0.78
N GLU A 94 -23.96 28.62 -1.94
CA GLU A 94 -24.67 28.95 -3.19
C GLU A 94 -25.55 27.82 -3.74
N THR A 95 -25.32 26.56 -3.34
CA THR A 95 -26.24 25.45 -3.71
C THR A 95 -27.42 25.37 -2.75
N ARG A 96 -28.54 24.82 -3.24
CA ARG A 96 -29.84 24.83 -2.54
C ARG A 96 -29.80 24.21 -1.13
N LEU A 97 -29.07 23.11 -0.98
CA LEU A 97 -29.00 22.34 0.28
C LEU A 97 -27.67 22.54 1.03
N GLY A 98 -26.74 23.32 0.48
CA GLY A 98 -25.46 23.62 1.14
C GLY A 98 -24.62 22.38 1.46
N ILE A 99 -24.71 21.31 0.66
CA ILE A 99 -23.98 20.06 0.92
C ILE A 99 -22.51 20.26 0.54
N PRO A 100 -21.56 20.19 1.49
CA PRO A 100 -20.14 20.34 1.17
C PRO A 100 -19.64 19.22 0.25
N VAL A 101 -18.63 19.51 -0.56
CA VAL A 101 -18.02 18.53 -1.45
C VAL A 101 -16.81 17.86 -0.79
N ALA A 102 -16.59 16.57 -1.02
CA ALA A 102 -15.38 15.91 -0.56
C ALA A 102 -14.21 16.21 -1.50
N LEU A 103 -13.07 16.62 -0.95
CA LEU A 103 -11.84 16.78 -1.72
C LEU A 103 -10.98 15.54 -1.51
N GLN A 104 -10.76 14.78 -2.57
CA GLN A 104 -10.19 13.43 -2.53
C GLN A 104 -8.82 13.37 -3.19
N ALA A 105 -7.82 12.91 -2.44
CA ALA A 105 -6.43 12.80 -2.89
C ALA A 105 -5.89 11.36 -2.73
N GLU A 106 -4.76 11.10 -3.39
CA GLU A 106 -3.89 9.98 -3.04
C GLU A 106 -3.14 10.30 -1.75
N ASN A 107 -2.83 9.31 -0.91
CA ASN A 107 -2.15 9.53 0.38
C ASN A 107 -1.23 8.35 0.77
N LEU A 108 -0.69 7.62 -0.21
CA LEU A 108 -0.02 6.33 0.00
C LEU A 108 1.04 6.36 1.11
N CYS A 109 2.11 7.14 0.92
CA CYS A 109 3.26 7.25 1.83
C CYS A 109 3.68 8.72 2.03
N GLY A 110 2.68 9.59 2.15
CA GLY A 110 2.85 11.04 2.27
C GLY A 110 1.64 11.79 1.70
N TYR A 111 1.52 13.08 2.00
CA TYR A 111 0.65 13.98 1.26
C TYR A 111 1.32 14.32 -0.09
N PRO A 112 0.77 13.91 -1.25
CA PRO A 112 1.46 13.99 -2.54
C PRO A 112 1.35 15.38 -3.19
N ALA A 113 1.67 16.41 -2.42
CA ALA A 113 1.64 17.81 -2.85
C ALA A 113 2.82 18.59 -2.27
N ALA A 114 3.01 19.81 -2.76
CA ALA A 114 4.04 20.71 -2.27
C ALA A 114 3.95 20.87 -0.74
N GLY A 115 5.09 20.75 -0.06
CA GLY A 115 5.18 20.88 1.41
C GLY A 115 4.86 19.60 2.19
N GLY A 116 4.21 18.59 1.58
CA GLY A 116 3.90 17.33 2.26
C GLY A 116 5.15 16.57 2.70
N THR A 117 5.05 15.87 3.85
CA THR A 117 6.13 15.01 4.34
C THR A 117 6.28 13.79 3.45
N LEU A 118 7.53 13.41 3.13
CA LEU A 118 7.86 12.18 2.39
C LEU A 118 8.23 11.06 3.37
N PHE A 119 7.53 9.93 3.27
CA PHE A 119 7.83 8.73 4.06
C PHE A 119 8.38 7.59 3.18
N PRO A 120 8.98 6.55 3.79
CA PRO A 120 9.34 5.31 3.09
C PRO A 120 8.12 4.66 2.41
N ALA A 121 8.35 3.84 1.38
CA ALA A 121 7.28 3.09 0.73
C ALA A 121 6.54 2.16 1.71
N MET A 122 5.32 1.73 1.36
CA MET A 122 4.51 0.89 2.26
C MET A 122 5.14 -0.49 2.50
N ILE A 123 5.90 -1.02 1.53
CA ILE A 123 6.67 -2.25 1.75
C ILE A 123 7.81 -2.06 2.77
N ASN A 124 8.43 -0.87 2.82
CA ASN A 124 9.38 -0.51 3.87
C ASN A 124 8.66 -0.42 5.23
N MET A 125 7.49 0.21 5.27
CA MET A 125 6.65 0.26 6.47
C MET A 125 6.34 -1.17 6.97
N GLY A 126 5.95 -2.08 6.07
CA GLY A 126 5.77 -3.50 6.41
C GLY A 126 7.02 -4.14 7.00
N CYS A 127 8.20 -3.87 6.43
CA CYS A 127 9.48 -4.42 6.90
C CYS A 127 9.88 -3.94 8.31
N THR A 128 9.20 -2.92 8.85
CA THR A 128 9.38 -2.54 10.26
C THR A 128 8.77 -3.55 11.23
N TRP A 129 7.73 -4.29 10.83
CA TRP A 129 6.94 -5.14 11.73
C TRP A 129 6.43 -4.39 12.98
N GLU A 130 6.13 -3.10 12.82
CA GLU A 130 5.64 -2.21 13.89
C GLU A 130 4.45 -1.36 13.36
N PRO A 131 3.23 -1.93 13.36
CA PRO A 131 2.01 -1.31 12.82
C PRO A 131 1.71 0.08 13.39
N GLU A 132 2.13 0.35 14.63
CA GLU A 132 1.98 1.63 15.31
C GLU A 132 2.64 2.78 14.52
N LEU A 133 3.74 2.51 13.80
CA LEU A 133 4.39 3.50 12.95
C LEU A 133 3.53 3.89 11.75
N ALA A 134 2.74 2.96 11.19
CA ALA A 134 1.78 3.30 10.14
C ALA A 134 0.66 4.18 10.67
N GLY A 135 0.22 3.98 11.91
CA GLY A 135 -0.72 4.87 12.60
C GLY A 135 -0.17 6.29 12.71
N LYS A 136 1.02 6.46 13.30
CA LYS A 136 1.68 7.77 13.44
C LYS A 136 1.94 8.46 12.09
N MET A 137 2.36 7.69 11.08
CA MET A 137 2.57 8.19 9.73
C MET A 137 1.26 8.72 9.14
N SER A 138 0.20 7.92 9.21
CA SER A 138 -1.12 8.29 8.67
C SER A 138 -1.77 9.45 9.42
N GLU A 139 -1.51 9.60 10.72
CA GLU A 139 -1.91 10.77 11.51
C GLU A 139 -1.29 12.06 10.94
N ILE A 140 0.03 12.05 10.70
CA ILE A 140 0.71 13.19 10.08
C ILE A 140 0.12 13.48 8.69
N ILE A 141 -0.03 12.44 7.85
CA ILE A 141 -0.60 12.62 6.51
C ILE A 141 -2.03 13.19 6.59
N GLY A 142 -2.83 12.76 7.55
CA GLY A 142 -4.18 13.26 7.81
C GLY A 142 -4.19 14.73 8.22
N GLN A 143 -3.31 15.13 9.14
CA GLN A 143 -3.15 16.53 9.56
C GLN A 143 -2.77 17.43 8.40
N GLU A 144 -1.78 17.02 7.59
CA GLU A 144 -1.34 17.75 6.41
C GLU A 144 -2.47 17.88 5.39
N SER A 145 -3.14 16.78 5.08
CA SER A 145 -4.26 16.74 4.12
C SER A 145 -5.43 17.62 4.58
N ARG A 146 -5.81 17.53 5.86
CA ARG A 146 -6.93 18.31 6.40
C ARG A 146 -6.62 19.81 6.41
N SER A 147 -5.37 20.20 6.66
CA SER A 147 -4.96 21.61 6.68
C SER A 147 -5.22 22.35 5.37
N VAL A 148 -5.22 21.63 4.24
CA VAL A 148 -5.49 22.16 2.89
C VAL A 148 -6.88 21.78 2.35
N GLY A 149 -7.73 21.17 3.18
CA GLY A 149 -9.14 20.91 2.88
C GLY A 149 -9.45 19.53 2.33
N ILE A 150 -8.46 18.65 2.21
CA ILE A 150 -8.69 17.26 1.80
C ILE A 150 -9.40 16.52 2.93
N THR A 151 -10.43 15.77 2.57
CA THR A 151 -11.29 15.02 3.52
C THR A 151 -11.49 13.57 3.12
N SER A 152 -10.85 13.13 2.05
CA SER A 152 -10.90 11.74 1.59
C SER A 152 -9.55 11.33 1.01
N ALA A 153 -9.04 10.20 1.48
CA ALA A 153 -7.77 9.61 1.08
C ALA A 153 -8.01 8.29 0.34
N MET A 154 -7.47 8.15 -0.87
CA MET A 154 -7.47 6.90 -1.64
C MET A 154 -6.40 5.93 -1.12
N SER A 155 -6.43 5.63 0.18
CA SER A 155 -5.45 4.84 0.92
C SER A 155 -6.08 4.30 2.21
N PRO A 156 -5.55 3.21 2.80
CA PRO A 156 -4.33 2.49 2.43
C PRO A 156 -4.51 1.47 1.30
N VAL A 157 -3.40 1.03 0.70
CA VAL A 157 -3.37 -0.15 -0.17
C VAL A 157 -3.09 -1.38 0.71
N ILE A 158 -4.07 -2.28 0.80
CA ILE A 158 -4.03 -3.47 1.67
C ILE A 158 -4.25 -4.75 0.86
N ASP A 159 -3.83 -4.72 -0.40
CA ASP A 159 -3.74 -5.89 -1.27
C ASP A 159 -2.69 -6.90 -0.75
N VAL A 160 -3.00 -8.20 -0.87
CA VAL A 160 -2.11 -9.30 -0.45
C VAL A 160 -1.28 -9.78 -1.65
N VAL A 161 0.02 -9.55 -1.68
CA VAL A 161 0.86 -9.85 -2.85
C VAL A 161 1.25 -11.33 -2.89
N GLN A 162 0.81 -12.06 -3.92
CA GLN A 162 1.23 -13.45 -4.16
C GLN A 162 2.11 -13.60 -5.42
N ASP A 163 2.25 -12.53 -6.21
CA ASP A 163 3.07 -12.49 -7.42
C ASP A 163 3.96 -11.23 -7.43
N PRO A 164 5.27 -11.34 -7.12
CA PRO A 164 6.18 -10.20 -7.02
C PRO A 164 6.55 -9.57 -8.37
N ARG A 165 6.02 -10.10 -9.49
CA ARG A 165 6.09 -9.46 -10.81
C ARG A 165 5.18 -8.26 -10.93
N TRP A 166 4.10 -8.22 -10.15
CA TRP A 166 3.13 -7.15 -10.17
C TRP A 166 3.77 -5.82 -9.76
N GLY A 167 3.61 -4.81 -10.61
CA GLY A 167 4.33 -3.54 -10.49
C GLY A 167 4.02 -2.74 -9.23
N ARG A 168 2.88 -2.98 -8.58
CA ARG A 168 2.40 -2.21 -7.41
C ARG A 168 2.76 -2.83 -6.06
N THR A 169 3.64 -3.82 -6.05
CA THR A 169 4.08 -4.51 -4.83
C THR A 169 4.51 -3.56 -3.71
N TYR A 170 5.29 -2.52 -4.02
CA TYR A 170 5.76 -1.52 -3.04
C TYR A 170 4.67 -0.69 -2.36
N GLU A 171 3.47 -0.65 -2.95
CA GLU A 171 2.32 0.05 -2.41
C GLU A 171 1.66 -0.74 -1.27
N THR A 172 1.97 -2.04 -1.16
CA THR A 172 1.42 -2.96 -0.16
C THR A 172 2.35 -3.13 1.04
N PHE A 173 1.89 -3.89 2.05
CA PHE A 173 2.73 -4.29 3.18
C PHE A 173 3.37 -5.67 3.03
N GLY A 174 3.13 -6.41 1.93
CA GLY A 174 3.75 -7.71 1.66
C GLY A 174 2.78 -8.81 1.20
N GLU A 175 3.07 -10.06 1.60
CA GLU A 175 2.34 -11.27 1.16
C GLU A 175 1.40 -11.88 2.22
N ASP A 176 1.44 -11.40 3.47
CA ASP A 176 0.74 -12.03 4.58
C ASP A 176 -0.55 -11.29 4.99
N PRO A 177 -1.73 -11.97 4.96
CA PRO A 177 -3.00 -11.35 5.34
C PRO A 177 -3.04 -10.81 6.77
N TYR A 178 -2.43 -11.48 7.75
CA TYR A 178 -2.46 -11.04 9.14
C TYR A 178 -1.62 -9.78 9.35
N LEU A 179 -0.39 -9.78 8.83
CA LEU A 179 0.52 -8.63 8.86
C LEU A 179 -0.12 -7.41 8.21
N ILE A 180 -0.63 -7.56 6.98
CA ILE A 180 -1.31 -6.48 6.25
C ILE A 180 -2.52 -5.97 7.02
N SER A 181 -3.29 -6.86 7.67
CA SER A 181 -4.42 -6.46 8.52
C SER A 181 -3.97 -5.53 9.64
N GLN A 182 -2.87 -5.84 10.35
CA GLN A 182 -2.38 -5.00 11.44
C GLN A 182 -2.02 -3.59 10.93
N PHE A 183 -1.24 -3.50 9.87
CA PHE A 183 -0.84 -2.21 9.29
C PHE A 183 -2.05 -1.43 8.75
N GLY A 184 -2.99 -2.09 8.09
CA GLY A 184 -4.22 -1.49 7.59
C GLY A 184 -5.08 -0.88 8.69
N ILE A 185 -5.29 -1.61 9.80
CA ILE A 185 -6.03 -1.12 10.97
C ILE A 185 -5.40 0.17 11.53
N HIS A 186 -4.08 0.16 11.76
CA HIS A 186 -3.40 1.31 12.33
C HIS A 186 -3.39 2.52 11.40
N TYR A 187 -3.16 2.33 10.10
CA TYR A 187 -3.22 3.40 9.11
C TYR A 187 -4.61 4.05 9.06
N VAL A 188 -5.68 3.24 9.04
CA VAL A 188 -7.05 3.76 8.96
C VAL A 188 -7.38 4.58 10.21
N LYS A 189 -6.99 4.11 11.41
CA LYS A 189 -7.20 4.86 12.66
C LYS A 189 -6.51 6.21 12.63
N GLY A 190 -5.19 6.22 12.37
CA GLY A 190 -4.41 7.46 12.40
C GLY A 190 -4.91 8.51 11.42
N MET A 191 -5.30 8.11 10.20
CA MET A 191 -5.88 9.02 9.20
C MET A 191 -7.29 9.51 9.57
N GLN A 192 -8.22 8.60 9.88
CA GLN A 192 -9.63 8.96 10.08
C GLN A 192 -9.85 9.78 11.35
N GLU A 193 -9.00 9.64 12.38
CA GLU A 193 -9.03 10.49 13.58
C GLU A 193 -8.73 11.97 13.27
N GLN A 194 -8.09 12.27 12.14
CA GLN A 194 -7.85 13.64 11.67
C GLN A 194 -8.99 14.21 10.81
N GLY A 195 -10.11 13.47 10.69
CA GLY A 195 -11.25 13.87 9.87
C GLY A 195 -11.05 13.65 8.37
N VAL A 196 -10.14 12.76 7.98
CA VAL A 196 -9.90 12.37 6.58
C VAL A 196 -10.37 10.94 6.37
N SER A 197 -11.42 10.76 5.57
CA SER A 197 -12.02 9.47 5.30
C SER A 197 -11.08 8.55 4.50
N CYS A 198 -10.89 7.31 4.95
CA CYS A 198 -10.06 6.33 4.25
C CYS A 198 -10.86 5.53 3.21
N ILE A 199 -10.24 5.31 2.05
CA ILE A 199 -10.71 4.38 1.03
C ILE A 199 -9.66 3.29 0.85
N ALA A 200 -9.86 2.15 1.50
CA ALA A 200 -8.94 1.02 1.37
C ALA A 200 -9.02 0.40 -0.03
N LYS A 201 -7.89 0.01 -0.62
CA LYS A 201 -7.84 -0.48 -2.00
C LYS A 201 -6.84 -1.64 -2.23
N HIS A 202 -7.06 -2.52 -3.21
CA HIS A 202 -8.15 -2.54 -4.18
C HIS A 202 -9.05 -3.77 -3.99
N PHE A 203 -10.28 -3.53 -3.53
CA PHE A 203 -11.28 -4.56 -3.25
C PHE A 203 -11.79 -5.18 -4.57
N LEU A 204 -11.43 -6.39 -4.99
CA LEU A 204 -10.71 -7.39 -4.22
C LEU A 204 -9.81 -8.24 -5.11
N GLY A 205 -8.73 -8.80 -4.55
CA GLY A 205 -7.90 -9.78 -5.24
C GLY A 205 -6.99 -9.20 -6.35
N TYR A 206 -6.80 -7.89 -6.36
CA TYR A 206 -6.15 -7.18 -7.46
C TYR A 206 -4.68 -7.56 -7.67
N SER A 207 -3.97 -7.84 -6.59
CA SER A 207 -2.58 -8.29 -6.58
C SER A 207 -2.37 -9.72 -7.10
N SER A 208 -3.44 -10.49 -7.33
CA SER A 208 -3.40 -11.88 -7.83
C SER A 208 -3.79 -11.96 -9.31
N THR A 209 -3.28 -11.02 -10.12
CA THR A 209 -3.54 -10.98 -11.56
C THR A 209 -2.74 -12.05 -12.31
N GLN A 210 -3.36 -12.65 -13.32
CA GLN A 210 -2.70 -13.66 -14.14
C GLN A 210 -1.44 -13.10 -14.82
N GLY A 211 -0.32 -13.79 -14.61
CA GLY A 211 0.99 -13.42 -15.14
C GLY A 211 1.65 -12.23 -14.44
N GLY A 212 1.10 -11.75 -13.33
CA GLY A 212 1.55 -10.53 -12.65
C GLY A 212 1.24 -9.25 -13.43
N LEU A 213 0.39 -9.31 -14.47
CA LEU A 213 0.07 -8.18 -15.34
C LEU A 213 -1.05 -7.34 -14.75
N ASN A 214 -0.87 -6.03 -14.72
CA ASN A 214 -1.81 -5.09 -14.16
C ASN A 214 -3.19 -5.19 -14.85
N THR A 215 -4.24 -5.34 -14.05
CA THR A 215 -5.65 -5.44 -14.50
C THR A 215 -5.99 -6.70 -15.31
N SER A 216 -5.07 -7.67 -15.40
CA SER A 216 -5.35 -8.98 -15.97
C SER A 216 -6.38 -9.74 -15.14
N ALA A 217 -6.93 -10.79 -15.73
CA ALA A 217 -7.89 -11.69 -15.11
C ALA A 217 -7.39 -12.19 -13.75
N CYS A 218 -8.30 -12.32 -12.78
CA CYS A 218 -8.03 -13.02 -11.54
C CYS A 218 -8.88 -14.30 -11.47
N ARG A 219 -8.25 -15.42 -11.11
CA ARG A 219 -8.88 -16.74 -11.04
C ARG A 219 -8.72 -17.30 -9.63
N MET A 220 -9.73 -17.09 -8.80
CA MET A 220 -9.75 -17.57 -7.43
C MET A 220 -11.14 -18.04 -7.00
N GLY A 221 -11.18 -19.01 -6.10
CA GLY A 221 -12.43 -19.51 -5.51
C GLY A 221 -12.89 -18.66 -4.32
N LYS A 222 -14.17 -18.80 -3.94
CA LYS A 222 -14.80 -18.04 -2.83
C LYS A 222 -14.05 -18.14 -1.50
N ARG A 223 -13.47 -19.31 -1.22
CA ARG A 223 -12.68 -19.59 -0.01
C ARG A 223 -11.47 -18.67 0.10
N GLU A 224 -10.64 -18.68 -0.93
CA GLU A 224 -9.42 -17.88 -1.01
C GLU A 224 -9.73 -16.39 -1.08
N LEU A 225 -10.76 -16.01 -1.84
CA LEU A 225 -11.23 -14.62 -1.92
C LEU A 225 -11.54 -14.05 -0.53
N TYR A 226 -12.23 -14.80 0.33
CA TYR A 226 -12.55 -14.34 1.69
C TYR A 226 -11.39 -14.50 2.68
N GLU A 227 -10.82 -15.70 2.78
CA GLU A 227 -9.82 -16.05 3.80
C GLU A 227 -8.48 -15.34 3.64
N ILE A 228 -8.14 -14.92 2.41
CA ILE A 228 -6.88 -14.26 2.10
C ILE A 228 -7.12 -12.80 1.75
N PHE A 229 -7.86 -12.53 0.68
CA PHE A 229 -7.92 -11.19 0.10
C PHE A 229 -8.89 -10.26 0.81
N ALA A 230 -10.06 -10.75 1.26
CA ALA A 230 -11.04 -9.92 1.99
C ALA A 230 -10.60 -9.64 3.44
N THR A 231 -9.74 -10.49 3.99
CA THR A 231 -9.37 -10.44 5.41
C THR A 231 -8.82 -9.07 5.85
N PRO A 232 -7.85 -8.45 5.16
CA PRO A 232 -7.37 -7.12 5.55
C PRO A 232 -8.46 -6.04 5.51
N PHE A 233 -9.36 -6.10 4.52
CA PHE A 233 -10.45 -5.14 4.36
C PHE A 233 -11.49 -5.28 5.48
N GLU A 234 -11.87 -6.52 5.79
CA GLU A 234 -12.80 -6.82 6.89
C GLU A 234 -12.20 -6.43 8.24
N ALA A 235 -10.90 -6.69 8.46
CA ALA A 235 -10.18 -6.29 9.66
C ALA A 235 -10.19 -4.76 9.84
N ALA A 236 -9.90 -4.00 8.78
CA ALA A 236 -9.93 -2.54 8.79
C ALA A 236 -11.34 -2.00 9.05
N ASP A 237 -12.37 -2.60 8.48
CA ASP A 237 -13.77 -2.28 8.79
C ASP A 237 -14.07 -2.50 10.27
N LYS A 238 -13.91 -3.74 10.75
CA LYS A 238 -14.36 -4.12 12.11
C LYS A 238 -13.56 -3.48 13.24
N LEU A 239 -12.26 -3.21 13.04
CA LEU A 239 -11.39 -2.71 14.10
C LEU A 239 -10.98 -1.24 13.97
N ALA A 240 -11.15 -0.61 12.80
CA ALA A 240 -10.84 0.79 12.58
C ALA A 240 -12.03 1.63 12.06
N GLY A 241 -13.18 1.01 11.77
CA GLY A 241 -14.37 1.70 11.28
C GLY A 241 -14.12 2.36 9.92
N LEU A 242 -13.50 1.60 9.00
CA LEU A 242 -13.19 2.03 7.64
C LEU A 242 -14.42 2.62 6.93
N ASP A 243 -14.30 3.80 6.36
CA ASP A 243 -15.44 4.47 5.72
C ASP A 243 -15.76 3.96 4.31
N ALA A 244 -14.75 3.52 3.57
CA ALA A 244 -14.91 3.20 2.16
C ALA A 244 -13.89 2.17 1.65
N MET A 245 -14.27 1.48 0.57
CA MET A 245 -13.40 0.58 -0.19
C MET A 245 -13.45 0.96 -1.67
N MET A 246 -12.32 0.85 -2.37
CA MET A 246 -12.23 1.05 -3.81
C MET A 246 -12.20 -0.29 -4.52
N ALA A 247 -13.13 -0.51 -5.43
CA ALA A 247 -13.22 -1.73 -6.20
C ALA A 247 -12.03 -1.88 -7.16
N ASN A 248 -11.52 -3.09 -7.41
CA ASN A 248 -10.41 -3.29 -8.35
C ASN A 248 -10.80 -2.95 -9.82
N TYR A 249 -9.80 -2.74 -10.68
CA TYR A 249 -9.99 -2.52 -12.12
C TYR A 249 -10.40 -3.76 -12.92
N GLY A 250 -10.08 -4.94 -12.39
CA GLY A 250 -10.06 -6.21 -13.09
C GLY A 250 -11.39 -6.97 -13.04
N GLU A 251 -11.31 -8.22 -13.48
CA GLU A 251 -12.40 -9.18 -13.44
C GLU A 251 -12.03 -10.37 -12.56
N ILE A 252 -13.03 -10.91 -11.87
CA ILE A 252 -12.94 -12.20 -11.17
C ILE A 252 -13.98 -13.13 -11.80
N ASP A 253 -13.48 -14.26 -12.30
CA ASP A 253 -14.26 -15.32 -12.95
C ASP A 253 -15.22 -14.87 -14.07
N GLY A 254 -14.75 -13.96 -14.91
CA GLY A 254 -15.44 -13.40 -16.07
C GLY A 254 -16.26 -12.15 -15.79
N LEU A 255 -16.33 -11.65 -14.55
CA LEU A 255 -17.14 -10.49 -14.18
C LEU A 255 -16.27 -9.36 -13.60
N PRO A 256 -16.35 -8.13 -14.15
CA PRO A 256 -15.71 -6.97 -13.54
C PRO A 256 -16.22 -6.76 -12.11
N VAL A 257 -15.34 -6.46 -11.16
CA VAL A 257 -15.71 -6.43 -9.73
C VAL A 257 -16.84 -5.42 -9.46
N ILE A 258 -16.79 -4.26 -10.11
CA ILE A 258 -17.80 -3.19 -9.97
C ILE A 258 -19.22 -3.57 -10.47
N VAL A 259 -19.38 -4.65 -11.21
CA VAL A 259 -20.70 -5.17 -11.65
C VAL A 259 -21.01 -6.55 -11.07
N ASN A 260 -20.13 -7.10 -10.22
CA ASN A 260 -20.24 -8.46 -9.71
C ASN A 260 -21.08 -8.50 -8.42
N LYS A 261 -22.36 -8.87 -8.53
CA LYS A 261 -23.29 -8.97 -7.39
C LYS A 261 -22.87 -9.98 -6.34
N ASP A 262 -22.21 -11.07 -6.72
CA ASP A 262 -21.75 -12.05 -5.73
C ASP A 262 -20.65 -11.47 -4.83
N ILE A 263 -19.83 -10.57 -5.36
CA ILE A 263 -18.82 -9.86 -4.57
C ILE A 263 -19.46 -8.70 -3.81
N ILE A 264 -20.25 -7.86 -4.48
CA ILE A 264 -20.76 -6.63 -3.87
C ILE A 264 -21.90 -6.94 -2.89
N GLU A 265 -22.94 -7.62 -3.32
CA GLU A 265 -24.12 -7.86 -2.49
C GLU A 265 -23.87 -9.00 -1.50
N ASN A 266 -23.37 -10.15 -1.97
CA ASN A 266 -23.26 -11.33 -1.12
C ASN A 266 -22.02 -11.27 -0.22
N LEU A 267 -20.82 -11.07 -0.78
CA LEU A 267 -19.60 -11.02 0.03
C LEU A 267 -19.49 -9.73 0.86
N LEU A 268 -19.49 -8.56 0.22
CA LEU A 268 -19.22 -7.28 0.90
C LEU A 268 -20.36 -6.86 1.84
N ARG A 269 -21.62 -6.89 1.38
CA ARG A 269 -22.76 -6.45 2.22
C ARG A 269 -23.27 -7.52 3.16
N LYS A 270 -23.50 -8.77 2.70
CA LYS A 270 -24.12 -9.80 3.55
C LYS A 270 -23.11 -10.57 4.42
N THR A 271 -22.00 -11.04 3.84
CA THR A 271 -20.99 -11.82 4.59
C THR A 271 -20.15 -10.92 5.49
N MET A 272 -19.50 -9.90 4.94
CA MET A 272 -18.64 -8.99 5.71
C MET A 272 -19.44 -7.97 6.54
N GLY A 273 -20.68 -7.67 6.15
CA GLY A 273 -21.49 -6.65 6.83
C GLY A 273 -20.89 -5.24 6.71
N PHE A 274 -20.26 -4.92 5.58
CA PHE A 274 -19.67 -3.61 5.37
C PHE A 274 -20.76 -2.59 5.00
N ASP A 275 -20.90 -1.54 5.80
CA ASP A 275 -21.90 -0.49 5.59
C ASP A 275 -21.35 0.76 4.88
N GLY A 276 -20.03 0.86 4.74
CA GLY A 276 -19.35 1.98 4.08
C GLY A 276 -19.47 2.02 2.56
N VAL A 277 -18.89 3.05 1.96
CA VAL A 277 -18.99 3.33 0.51
C VAL A 277 -18.13 2.37 -0.31
N LEU A 278 -18.67 1.75 -1.35
CA LEU A 278 -17.91 1.07 -2.40
C LEU A 278 -17.78 1.98 -3.63
N THR A 279 -16.59 2.51 -3.88
CA THR A 279 -16.31 3.34 -5.07
C THR A 279 -15.70 2.51 -6.19
N SER A 280 -15.94 2.87 -7.45
CA SER A 280 -15.13 2.37 -8.56
C SER A 280 -13.67 2.81 -8.40
N ASP A 281 -12.74 2.13 -9.06
CA ASP A 281 -11.45 2.71 -9.41
C ASP A 281 -11.59 3.59 -10.67
N GLY A 282 -10.56 4.37 -10.96
CA GLY A 282 -10.56 5.47 -11.91
C GLY A 282 -10.68 5.14 -13.41
N ALA A 283 -10.97 3.89 -13.73
CA ALA A 283 -11.28 3.44 -15.08
C ALA A 283 -12.26 2.26 -15.10
N ALA A 284 -12.75 1.81 -13.94
CA ALA A 284 -13.40 0.51 -13.84
C ALA A 284 -14.75 0.48 -14.59
N VAL A 285 -15.52 1.57 -14.53
CA VAL A 285 -16.79 1.69 -15.28
C VAL A 285 -16.53 1.80 -16.77
N LEU A 286 -15.56 2.62 -17.18
CA LEU A 286 -15.16 2.71 -18.58
C LEU A 286 -14.67 1.37 -19.13
N LYS A 287 -13.85 0.64 -18.37
CA LYS A 287 -13.33 -0.68 -18.74
C LYS A 287 -14.43 -1.71 -18.94
N THR A 288 -15.48 -1.67 -18.13
CA THR A 288 -16.68 -2.52 -18.29
C THR A 288 -17.30 -2.38 -19.68
N TYR A 289 -17.31 -1.16 -20.22
CA TYR A 289 -17.77 -0.90 -21.58
C TYR A 289 -16.68 -1.16 -22.65
N GLN A 290 -15.51 -0.56 -22.53
CA GLN A 290 -14.51 -0.53 -23.60
C GLN A 290 -13.61 -1.75 -23.69
N TYR A 291 -13.23 -2.33 -22.55
CA TYR A 291 -12.20 -3.36 -22.48
C TYR A 291 -12.85 -4.73 -22.35
N PHE A 292 -13.75 -4.88 -21.38
CA PHE A 292 -14.44 -6.13 -21.11
C PHE A 292 -15.65 -6.38 -22.02
N LYS A 293 -16.15 -5.33 -22.71
CA LYS A 293 -17.30 -5.41 -23.64
C LYS A 293 -18.56 -6.02 -23.01
N VAL A 294 -18.77 -5.78 -21.72
CA VAL A 294 -19.93 -6.30 -20.96
C VAL A 294 -21.17 -5.42 -21.16
N ALA A 295 -20.99 -4.13 -21.43
CA ALA A 295 -22.05 -3.17 -21.72
C ALA A 295 -22.02 -2.72 -23.20
N LYS A 296 -23.18 -2.33 -23.74
CA LYS A 296 -23.34 -1.78 -25.11
C LYS A 296 -22.97 -0.30 -25.18
N THR A 297 -23.19 0.44 -24.09
CA THR A 297 -22.83 1.86 -23.96
C THR A 297 -22.16 2.11 -22.62
N TYR A 298 -21.49 3.26 -22.50
CA TYR A 298 -20.92 3.68 -21.23
C TYR A 298 -22.01 3.96 -20.17
N GLU A 299 -23.15 4.53 -20.58
CA GLU A 299 -24.32 4.73 -19.71
C GLU A 299 -24.83 3.40 -19.11
N GLU A 300 -24.90 2.35 -19.96
CA GLU A 300 -25.32 1.03 -19.52
C GLU A 300 -24.30 0.42 -18.54
N ALA A 301 -23.00 0.67 -18.72
CA ALA A 301 -21.98 0.23 -17.75
C ALA A 301 -22.21 0.85 -16.37
N GLY A 302 -22.52 2.16 -16.30
CA GLY A 302 -22.88 2.84 -15.05
C GLY A 302 -24.15 2.27 -14.42
N PHE A 303 -25.18 2.02 -15.22
CA PHE A 303 -26.41 1.36 -14.77
C PHE A 303 -26.14 -0.03 -14.19
N LEU A 304 -25.35 -0.88 -14.88
CA LEU A 304 -25.00 -2.21 -14.40
C LEU A 304 -24.22 -2.15 -13.08
N ALA A 305 -23.28 -1.22 -12.95
CA ALA A 305 -22.50 -1.04 -11.74
C ALA A 305 -23.38 -0.60 -10.56
N LYS A 306 -24.26 0.39 -10.76
CA LYS A 306 -25.21 0.82 -9.72
C LYS A 306 -26.18 -0.29 -9.36
N LYS A 307 -26.72 -1.01 -10.35
CA LYS A 307 -27.62 -2.16 -10.14
C LYS A 307 -26.95 -3.31 -9.38
N ALA A 308 -25.63 -3.46 -9.49
CA ALA A 308 -24.85 -4.42 -8.73
C ALA A 308 -24.55 -3.98 -7.28
N GLY A 309 -24.56 -2.66 -7.03
CA GLY A 309 -24.38 -2.09 -5.69
C GLY A 309 -23.18 -1.14 -5.55
N THR A 310 -22.43 -0.87 -6.62
CA THR A 310 -21.34 0.13 -6.60
C THR A 310 -21.92 1.51 -6.30
N ASP A 311 -21.43 2.16 -5.24
CA ASP A 311 -22.01 3.39 -4.70
C ASP A 311 -21.59 4.62 -5.50
N THR A 312 -20.33 4.72 -5.93
CA THR A 312 -19.83 5.90 -6.65
C THR A 312 -18.98 5.57 -7.87
N GLU A 313 -19.00 6.47 -8.85
CA GLU A 313 -18.13 6.43 -10.04
C GLU A 313 -17.10 7.56 -9.97
N ILE A 314 -15.82 7.18 -10.06
CA ILE A 314 -14.65 8.06 -10.14
C ILE A 314 -13.74 7.63 -11.30
N PRO A 315 -12.84 8.53 -11.78
CA PRO A 315 -12.68 9.94 -11.47
C PRO A 315 -13.84 10.79 -11.97
N VAL A 316 -14.52 10.39 -13.04
CA VAL A 316 -15.57 11.17 -13.69
C VAL A 316 -16.87 10.38 -13.67
N GLY A 317 -17.85 10.86 -12.92
CA GLY A 317 -19.17 10.21 -12.75
C GLY A 317 -20.10 10.28 -13.96
N ALA A 318 -19.57 10.26 -15.19
CA ALA A 318 -20.33 10.54 -16.40
C ALA A 318 -21.40 9.49 -16.72
N ALA A 319 -21.16 8.20 -16.44
CA ALA A 319 -22.19 7.17 -16.61
C ALA A 319 -23.25 7.26 -15.51
N PHE A 320 -22.84 7.54 -14.27
CA PHE A 320 -23.72 7.68 -13.12
C PHE A 320 -24.65 8.89 -13.23
N ARG A 321 -24.22 9.99 -13.86
CA ARG A 321 -25.10 11.13 -14.19
C ARG A 321 -26.31 10.74 -15.04
N GLN A 322 -26.26 9.61 -15.75
CA GLN A 322 -27.37 9.12 -16.58
C GLN A 322 -28.36 8.24 -15.80
N LEU A 323 -28.09 7.90 -14.54
CA LEU A 323 -28.97 7.07 -13.70
C LEU A 323 -30.42 7.61 -13.55
N PRO A 324 -30.69 8.93 -13.53
CA PRO A 324 -32.08 9.43 -13.45
C PRO A 324 -32.97 8.91 -14.57
N LYS A 325 -32.42 8.64 -15.76
CA LYS A 325 -33.15 8.04 -16.89
C LYS A 325 -33.66 6.63 -16.55
N TYR A 326 -32.81 5.81 -15.93
CA TYR A 326 -33.14 4.44 -15.54
C TYR A 326 -34.10 4.37 -14.35
N VAL A 327 -34.04 5.36 -13.45
CA VAL A 327 -35.03 5.49 -12.36
C VAL A 327 -36.39 5.87 -12.94
N ARG A 328 -36.44 6.88 -13.81
CA ARG A 328 -37.68 7.33 -14.46
C ARG A 328 -38.31 6.27 -15.38
N SER A 329 -37.51 5.41 -16.00
CA SER A 329 -38.01 4.29 -16.81
C SER A 329 -38.51 3.10 -15.96
N GLY A 330 -38.19 3.08 -14.66
CA GLY A 330 -38.50 1.98 -13.75
C GLY A 330 -37.51 0.80 -13.81
N GLU A 331 -36.40 0.94 -14.53
CA GLU A 331 -35.35 -0.10 -14.63
C GLU A 331 -34.42 -0.15 -13.41
N LEU A 332 -34.35 0.95 -12.65
CA LEU A 332 -33.62 1.08 -11.39
C LEU A 332 -34.52 1.67 -10.31
N SER A 333 -34.52 1.11 -9.10
CA SER A 333 -35.22 1.71 -7.96
C SER A 333 -34.49 2.95 -7.47
N GLU A 334 -35.22 4.02 -7.15
CA GLU A 334 -34.65 5.20 -6.48
C GLU A 334 -34.04 4.84 -5.12
N GLU A 335 -34.57 3.82 -4.44
CA GLU A 335 -34.02 3.31 -3.17
C GLU A 335 -32.56 2.84 -3.31
N CYS A 336 -32.14 2.38 -4.50
CA CYS A 336 -30.74 2.01 -4.76
C CYS A 336 -29.84 3.25 -4.78
N ILE A 337 -30.35 4.40 -5.23
CA ILE A 337 -29.64 5.68 -5.18
C ILE A 337 -29.60 6.16 -3.73
N ASP A 338 -30.74 6.16 -3.05
CA ASP A 338 -30.86 6.58 -1.65
C ASP A 338 -29.91 5.81 -0.73
N ALA A 339 -29.80 4.49 -0.89
CA ALA A 339 -28.87 3.68 -0.14
C ALA A 339 -27.39 4.09 -0.33
N SER A 340 -27.03 4.65 -1.48
CA SER A 340 -25.67 5.15 -1.74
C SER A 340 -25.47 6.52 -1.14
N VAL A 341 -26.46 7.41 -1.32
CA VAL A 341 -26.46 8.76 -0.76
C VAL A 341 -26.37 8.71 0.76
N ARG A 342 -27.11 7.80 1.43
CA ARG A 342 -27.02 7.58 2.88
C ARG A 342 -25.58 7.34 3.33
N ARG A 343 -24.87 6.39 2.70
CA ARG A 343 -23.48 6.08 3.03
C ARG A 343 -22.56 7.29 2.86
N ILE A 344 -22.73 8.02 1.77
CA ILE A 344 -21.91 9.20 1.44
C ILE A 344 -22.16 10.32 2.46
N LEU A 345 -23.43 10.61 2.77
CA LEU A 345 -23.80 11.64 3.74
C LEU A 345 -23.36 11.25 5.16
N THR A 346 -23.48 9.99 5.55
CA THR A 346 -22.97 9.48 6.84
C THR A 346 -21.49 9.79 6.99
N VAL A 347 -20.67 9.53 5.98
CA VAL A 347 -19.22 9.85 6.02
C VAL A 347 -18.99 11.36 6.13
N LYS A 348 -19.73 12.19 5.38
CA LYS A 348 -19.61 13.66 5.44
C LYS A 348 -19.98 14.21 6.82
N PHE A 349 -21.04 13.70 7.45
CA PHE A 349 -21.42 14.09 8.81
C PHE A 349 -20.44 13.55 9.87
N LYS A 350 -20.03 12.27 9.76
CA LYS A 350 -19.11 11.61 10.70
C LYS A 350 -17.81 12.39 10.88
N HIS A 351 -17.27 12.95 9.80
CA HIS A 351 -16.01 13.71 9.81
C HIS A 351 -16.20 15.23 9.94
N GLY A 352 -17.40 15.68 10.31
CA GLY A 352 -17.66 17.08 10.62
C GLY A 352 -17.53 18.03 9.43
N LEU A 353 -17.73 17.54 8.20
CA LEU A 353 -17.55 18.34 6.98
C LEU A 353 -18.65 19.41 6.83
N PHE A 354 -19.84 19.17 7.38
CA PHE A 354 -20.92 20.16 7.45
C PHE A 354 -20.62 21.29 8.44
N GLU A 355 -19.95 20.97 9.55
CA GLU A 355 -19.62 21.92 10.62
C GLU A 355 -18.35 22.71 10.29
N ASN A 356 -17.37 22.05 9.68
CA ASN A 356 -16.05 22.63 9.38
C ASN A 356 -15.70 22.43 7.89
N PRO A 357 -16.41 23.07 6.95
CA PRO A 357 -16.15 22.90 5.52
C PRO A 357 -14.91 23.64 5.01
N TYR A 358 -14.38 24.61 5.77
CA TYR A 358 -13.31 25.52 5.34
C TYR A 358 -11.97 25.23 6.04
N CYS A 359 -10.89 25.66 5.39
CA CYS A 359 -9.52 25.61 5.87
C CYS A 359 -9.08 26.96 6.47
N GLU A 360 -8.21 26.91 7.47
CA GLU A 360 -7.55 28.09 8.05
C GLU A 360 -6.25 28.39 7.28
N GLU A 361 -6.34 29.27 6.26
CA GLU A 361 -5.26 29.54 5.30
C GLU A 361 -3.93 29.95 5.98
N GLU A 362 -3.99 30.71 7.06
CA GLU A 362 -2.82 31.18 7.81
C GLU A 362 -2.08 30.08 8.59
N LYS A 363 -2.71 28.92 8.82
CA LYS A 363 -2.12 27.80 9.56
C LYS A 363 -1.46 26.74 8.68
N VAL A 364 -1.68 26.80 7.36
CA VAL A 364 -1.22 25.78 6.40
C VAL A 364 0.30 25.63 6.40
N SER A 365 1.04 26.73 6.36
CA SER A 365 2.51 26.71 6.34
C SER A 365 3.11 26.00 7.56
N MET A 366 2.51 26.22 8.74
CA MET A 366 2.90 25.56 9.98
C MET A 366 2.53 24.07 9.96
N ALA A 367 1.32 23.75 9.46
CA ALA A 367 0.85 22.38 9.34
C ALA A 367 1.68 21.53 8.37
N LEU A 368 2.35 22.14 7.39
CA LEU A 368 3.26 21.47 6.44
C LEU A 368 4.74 21.67 6.78
N SER A 369 5.05 22.12 8.00
CA SER A 369 6.42 22.09 8.51
C SER A 369 6.81 20.67 8.88
N ASN A 370 8.02 20.26 8.50
CA ASN A 370 8.42 18.85 8.54
C ASN A 370 9.54 18.54 9.54
N ALA A 371 10.03 19.52 10.32
CA ALA A 371 11.19 19.30 11.18
C ALA A 371 11.00 18.12 12.16
N SER A 372 9.88 18.06 12.89
CA SER A 372 9.56 16.95 13.79
C SER A 372 9.03 15.70 13.07
N LYS A 373 8.45 15.86 11.88
CA LYS A 373 7.87 14.74 11.10
C LYS A 373 8.92 13.94 10.34
N ASN A 374 10.01 14.60 9.98
CA ASN A 374 11.19 14.01 9.37
C ASN A 374 11.84 12.96 10.27
N GLU A 375 11.79 13.15 11.59
CA GLU A 375 12.28 12.17 12.57
C GLU A 375 11.54 10.83 12.44
N LEU A 376 10.22 10.87 12.25
CA LEU A 376 9.43 9.65 12.02
C LEU A 376 9.78 8.99 10.67
N SER A 377 9.96 9.78 9.62
CA SER A 377 10.36 9.26 8.30
C SER A 377 11.72 8.57 8.37
N GLU A 378 12.69 9.16 9.07
CA GLU A 378 13.99 8.56 9.34
C GLU A 378 13.87 7.29 10.20
N GLU A 379 13.03 7.31 11.25
CA GLU A 379 12.79 6.14 12.12
C GLU A 379 12.24 4.95 11.32
N ILE A 380 11.21 5.17 10.49
CA ILE A 380 10.65 4.12 9.63
C ILE A 380 11.72 3.60 8.68
N ALA A 381 12.49 4.50 8.05
CA ALA A 381 13.56 4.11 7.14
C ALA A 381 14.60 3.23 7.84
N ALA A 382 15.07 3.64 9.03
CA ALA A 382 16.04 2.91 9.84
C ALA A 382 15.52 1.53 10.25
N LYS A 383 14.29 1.45 10.76
CA LYS A 383 13.66 0.21 11.21
C LYS A 383 13.32 -0.77 10.07
N SER A 384 13.20 -0.28 8.84
CA SER A 384 12.86 -1.08 7.66
C SER A 384 14.05 -1.77 6.98
N MET A 385 15.30 -1.47 7.37
CA MET A 385 16.49 -2.02 6.73
C MET A 385 16.63 -3.53 6.99
N VAL A 386 16.62 -4.33 5.92
CA VAL A 386 16.67 -5.79 6.00
C VAL A 386 18.03 -6.31 5.53
N LEU A 387 18.86 -6.78 6.45
CA LEU A 387 20.12 -7.43 6.12
C LEU A 387 19.84 -8.87 5.68
N LEU A 388 19.99 -9.17 4.40
CA LEU A 388 19.68 -10.49 3.84
C LEU A 388 20.84 -11.49 4.05
N LYS A 389 22.08 -11.01 3.91
CA LYS A 389 23.31 -11.79 4.01
C LYS A 389 24.41 -10.92 4.61
N ASN A 390 25.28 -11.50 5.45
CA ASN A 390 26.54 -10.88 5.87
C ASN A 390 27.56 -11.95 6.31
N ASP A 391 28.66 -12.07 5.56
CA ASP A 391 29.77 -12.99 5.82
C ASP A 391 30.89 -12.32 6.67
N GLY A 392 30.54 -11.26 7.40
CA GLY A 392 31.45 -10.49 8.26
C GLY A 392 32.10 -9.27 7.59
N VAL A 393 31.66 -8.89 6.40
CA VAL A 393 32.12 -7.66 5.71
C VAL A 393 31.54 -6.41 6.37
N LEU A 394 30.29 -6.47 6.83
CA LEU A 394 29.64 -5.40 7.57
C LEU A 394 29.71 -5.67 9.09
N PRO A 395 29.83 -4.61 9.92
CA PRO A 395 29.95 -3.20 9.53
C PRO A 395 31.36 -2.83 9.03
N LEU A 396 31.41 -1.83 8.13
CA LEU A 396 32.65 -1.27 7.59
C LEU A 396 33.44 -0.56 8.70
N LYS A 397 34.77 -0.76 8.69
CA LYS A 397 35.66 -0.18 9.70
C LYS A 397 36.06 1.24 9.32
N LYS A 398 36.24 2.11 10.31
CA LYS A 398 36.79 3.45 10.08
C LYS A 398 38.12 3.39 9.34
N GLY A 399 38.27 4.20 8.29
CA GLY A 399 39.47 4.27 7.46
C GLY A 399 39.48 3.33 6.25
N THR A 400 38.49 2.44 6.11
CA THR A 400 38.27 1.66 4.88
C THR A 400 38.08 2.58 3.68
N LYS A 401 38.77 2.29 2.57
CA LYS A 401 38.52 2.92 1.27
C LYS A 401 37.38 2.20 0.57
N VAL A 402 36.39 2.95 0.11
CA VAL A 402 35.15 2.40 -0.42
C VAL A 402 35.00 2.77 -1.89
N ALA A 403 34.82 1.77 -2.74
CA ALA A 403 34.31 1.98 -4.09
C ALA A 403 32.78 2.04 -4.00
N LEU A 404 32.19 3.19 -4.28
CA LEU A 404 30.73 3.33 -4.34
C LEU A 404 30.28 3.28 -5.81
N ILE A 405 29.64 2.19 -6.19
CA ILE A 405 29.36 1.88 -7.59
C ILE A 405 27.86 1.61 -7.80
N GLY A 406 27.31 2.07 -8.93
CA GLY A 406 26.00 1.66 -9.42
C GLY A 406 24.99 2.79 -9.59
N PRO A 407 23.89 2.56 -10.31
CA PRO A 407 22.95 3.60 -10.73
C PRO A 407 22.20 4.28 -9.57
N HIS A 408 22.19 3.67 -8.37
CA HIS A 408 21.51 4.23 -7.20
C HIS A 408 22.42 5.05 -6.28
N ALA A 409 23.74 4.99 -6.49
CA ALA A 409 24.72 5.54 -5.55
C ALA A 409 24.61 7.07 -5.34
N ASP A 410 24.26 7.82 -6.39
CA ASP A 410 24.17 9.29 -6.34
C ASP A 410 22.80 9.82 -6.80
N SER A 411 21.71 9.15 -6.38
CA SER A 411 20.35 9.55 -6.72
C SER A 411 19.56 10.01 -5.49
N LEU A 412 18.99 11.21 -5.56
CA LEU A 412 18.01 11.69 -4.57
C LEU A 412 16.61 11.10 -4.82
N ARG A 413 16.31 10.69 -6.06
CA ARG A 413 14.95 10.36 -6.49
C ARG A 413 14.60 8.89 -6.34
N TYR A 414 15.52 7.99 -6.65
CA TYR A 414 15.24 6.55 -6.66
C TYR A 414 14.89 5.94 -5.29
N PRO A 415 15.38 6.47 -4.15
CA PRO A 415 14.93 6.03 -2.84
C PRO A 415 13.49 6.45 -2.50
N VAL A 416 12.92 7.42 -3.23
CA VAL A 416 11.57 7.95 -2.98
C VAL A 416 10.52 7.17 -3.78
N SER A 417 9.43 6.79 -3.12
CA SER A 417 8.34 6.03 -3.72
C SER A 417 7.60 6.79 -4.83
N GLY A 418 6.95 6.04 -5.73
CA GLY A 418 5.83 6.53 -6.53
C GLY A 418 4.69 7.05 -5.65
N TYR A 419 3.70 7.70 -6.26
CA TYR A 419 2.58 8.31 -5.54
C TYR A 419 2.97 9.38 -4.50
N THR A 420 4.13 10.00 -4.67
CA THR A 420 4.63 11.13 -3.86
C THR A 420 4.69 12.41 -4.68
N TYR A 421 4.81 13.58 -4.03
CA TYR A 421 4.93 14.86 -4.74
C TYR A 421 6.03 14.85 -5.82
N PRO A 422 7.27 14.36 -5.57
CA PRO A 422 8.28 14.22 -6.62
C PRO A 422 7.83 13.38 -7.83
N ALA A 423 7.16 12.25 -7.58
CA ALA A 423 6.64 11.42 -8.67
C ALA A 423 5.54 12.14 -9.48
N TYR A 424 4.68 12.92 -8.83
CA TYR A 424 3.68 13.73 -9.54
C TYR A 424 4.32 14.83 -10.39
N VAL A 425 5.38 15.49 -9.91
CA VAL A 425 6.15 16.46 -10.70
C VAL A 425 6.74 15.80 -11.96
N GLU A 426 7.29 14.59 -11.84
CA GLU A 426 7.79 13.83 -13.00
C GLU A 426 6.69 13.48 -14.00
N MET A 427 5.53 13.03 -13.52
CA MET A 427 4.37 12.73 -14.35
C MET A 427 3.98 13.94 -15.20
N MET A 428 3.91 15.12 -14.58
CA MET A 428 3.52 16.35 -15.26
C MET A 428 4.54 16.79 -16.31
N LYS A 429 5.83 16.73 -16.00
CA LYS A 429 6.90 17.05 -16.96
C LYS A 429 6.89 16.11 -18.17
N ALA A 430 6.73 14.83 -17.92
CA ALA A 430 6.69 13.84 -18.98
C ALA A 430 5.42 13.97 -19.83
N GLY A 431 4.27 14.29 -19.22
CA GLY A 431 3.05 14.64 -19.95
C GLY A 431 3.24 15.87 -20.85
N ALA A 432 3.90 16.91 -20.36
CA ALA A 432 4.21 18.12 -21.13
C ALA A 432 5.18 17.86 -22.30
N SER A 433 6.08 16.88 -22.18
CA SER A 433 7.01 16.47 -23.24
C SER A 433 6.43 15.43 -24.21
N GLY A 434 5.14 15.08 -24.07
CA GLY A 434 4.45 14.13 -24.95
C GLY A 434 4.78 12.66 -24.69
N GLN A 435 5.43 12.34 -23.57
CA GLN A 435 5.66 10.97 -23.16
C GLN A 435 4.38 10.35 -22.59
N ALA A 436 4.20 9.05 -22.84
CA ALA A 436 3.08 8.30 -22.30
C ALA A 436 3.15 8.27 -20.76
N THR A 437 2.25 9.04 -20.15
CA THR A 437 2.08 9.21 -18.70
C THR A 437 0.62 8.99 -18.37
N GLY A 438 0.32 8.35 -17.25
CA GLY A 438 -1.04 8.37 -16.71
C GLY A 438 -1.48 7.11 -15.99
N PHE A 439 -2.61 7.29 -15.31
CA PHE A 439 -3.49 6.23 -14.83
C PHE A 439 -4.29 5.73 -16.04
N ASN A 440 -4.20 4.44 -16.35
CA ASN A 440 -4.83 3.87 -17.54
C ASN A 440 -6.35 4.09 -17.54
N GLY A 441 -6.84 5.11 -18.25
CA GLY A 441 -8.27 5.38 -18.48
C GLY A 441 -8.73 6.82 -18.22
N LEU A 442 -7.99 7.61 -17.43
CA LEU A 442 -8.37 9.00 -17.07
C LEU A 442 -8.57 9.93 -18.29
N ALA A 443 -7.69 9.83 -19.29
CA ALA A 443 -7.76 10.63 -20.53
C ALA A 443 -8.98 10.24 -21.38
N ASP A 444 -9.18 8.93 -21.57
CA ASP A 444 -10.27 8.38 -22.38
C ASP A 444 -11.64 8.64 -21.73
N GLU A 445 -11.73 8.65 -20.40
CA GLU A 445 -12.97 8.99 -19.66
C GLU A 445 -13.35 10.46 -19.87
N GLN A 446 -12.39 11.38 -19.81
CA GLN A 446 -12.64 12.80 -19.98
C GLN A 446 -13.02 13.15 -21.43
N GLU A 447 -12.37 12.52 -22.42
CA GLU A 447 -12.73 12.67 -23.83
C GLU A 447 -14.16 12.17 -24.10
N LYS A 448 -14.57 11.03 -23.53
CA LYS A 448 -15.92 10.51 -23.73
C LYS A 448 -17.00 11.26 -22.99
N ALA A 449 -16.67 11.86 -21.86
CA ALA A 449 -17.59 12.74 -21.15
C ALA A 449 -17.93 14.01 -21.97
N GLN A 450 -17.10 14.37 -22.97
CA GLN A 450 -17.26 15.57 -23.79
C GLN A 450 -17.42 15.19 -25.27
N SER A 451 -18.66 15.14 -25.77
CA SER A 451 -19.04 14.64 -27.10
C SER A 451 -18.54 15.44 -28.33
N SER A 452 -17.28 15.91 -28.37
CA SER A 452 -16.78 16.81 -29.44
C SER A 452 -15.47 16.35 -30.08
N GLU A 453 -15.43 16.37 -31.43
CA GLU A 453 -14.32 15.96 -32.32
C GLU A 453 -13.09 16.90 -32.32
N LYS A 454 -12.71 17.51 -31.19
CA LYS A 454 -11.47 18.33 -31.15
C LYS A 454 -10.28 17.49 -30.69
N LYS A 455 -9.16 17.58 -31.44
CA LYS A 455 -7.85 17.03 -31.04
C LYS A 455 -7.49 17.53 -29.64
N TYR A 456 -7.52 16.62 -28.68
CA TYR A 456 -7.31 16.91 -27.25
C TYR A 456 -5.82 16.89 -26.94
N LYS A 457 -5.34 17.87 -26.14
CA LYS A 457 -4.09 17.70 -25.39
C LYS A 457 -4.40 16.73 -24.25
N GLY A 458 -3.56 15.73 -23.96
CA GLY A 458 -3.82 14.80 -22.85
C GLY A 458 -4.07 15.53 -21.52
N PRO A 459 -4.82 14.93 -20.57
CA PRO A 459 -5.24 15.59 -19.33
C PRO A 459 -4.09 16.23 -18.55
N PHE A 460 -2.91 15.60 -18.53
CA PHE A 460 -1.71 16.13 -17.88
C PHE A 460 -1.07 17.30 -18.61
N ALA A 461 -1.18 17.36 -19.95
CA ALA A 461 -0.70 18.51 -20.73
C ALA A 461 -1.63 19.72 -20.58
N VAL A 462 -2.95 19.49 -20.53
CA VAL A 462 -3.93 20.53 -20.16
C VAL A 462 -3.65 21.04 -18.74
N MET A 463 -3.33 20.13 -17.83
CA MET A 463 -3.04 20.48 -16.45
C MET A 463 -1.70 21.18 -16.26
N PHE A 464 -0.67 20.85 -17.05
CA PHE A 464 0.59 21.58 -17.05
C PHE A 464 0.42 23.04 -17.49
N ASP A 465 -0.44 23.28 -18.49
CA ASP A 465 -0.79 24.61 -18.98
C ASP A 465 -1.59 25.42 -17.94
N MET A 466 -2.17 24.79 -16.91
CA MET A 466 -2.90 25.48 -15.83
C MET A 466 -1.97 26.17 -14.81
N PHE A 467 -0.66 25.88 -14.83
CA PHE A 467 0.30 26.51 -13.91
C PHE A 467 0.90 27.78 -14.49
N SER A 468 1.17 28.76 -13.63
CA SER A 468 1.95 29.94 -14.00
C SER A 468 3.38 29.56 -14.38
N LYS A 469 4.06 30.44 -15.12
CA LYS A 469 5.44 30.19 -15.57
C LYS A 469 6.42 30.01 -14.40
N GLU A 470 6.25 30.77 -13.33
CA GLU A 470 7.07 30.64 -12.10
C GLU A 470 6.84 29.29 -11.41
N GLU A 471 5.60 28.81 -11.36
CA GLU A 471 5.27 27.48 -10.81
C GLU A 471 5.87 26.36 -11.69
N GLN A 472 5.78 26.49 -13.02
CA GLN A 472 6.41 25.59 -13.97
C GLN A 472 7.93 25.53 -13.78
N ASP A 473 8.59 26.68 -13.62
CA ASP A 473 10.03 26.76 -13.38
C ASP A 473 10.42 26.13 -12.02
N SER A 474 9.58 26.29 -11.00
CA SER A 474 9.80 25.65 -9.69
C SER A 474 9.65 24.13 -9.74
N MET A 475 8.71 23.62 -10.55
CA MET A 475 8.58 22.18 -10.81
C MET A 475 9.79 21.66 -11.58
N ASN A 476 10.44 22.48 -12.41
CA ASN A 476 11.63 22.09 -13.18
C ASN A 476 12.84 21.72 -12.31
N ASP A 477 12.94 22.23 -11.08
CA ASP A 477 14.03 21.95 -10.16
C ASP A 477 13.70 20.82 -9.15
N MET A 478 13.67 19.58 -9.65
CA MET A 478 13.36 18.40 -8.82
C MET A 478 14.41 18.15 -7.73
N GLU A 479 15.66 18.45 -8.04
CA GLU A 479 16.76 18.31 -7.10
C GLU A 479 16.53 19.23 -5.89
N SER A 480 16.25 20.52 -6.10
CA SER A 480 15.95 21.44 -5.00
C SER A 480 14.70 21.05 -4.21
N ALA A 481 13.66 20.52 -4.88
CA ALA A 481 12.47 20.04 -4.19
C ALA A 481 12.78 18.87 -3.24
N LEU A 482 13.59 17.89 -3.65
CA LEU A 482 14.04 16.80 -2.79
C LEU A 482 15.01 17.27 -1.70
N ARG A 483 15.90 18.22 -2.00
CA ARG A 483 16.82 18.79 -0.99
C ARG A 483 16.08 19.54 0.10
N ARG A 484 14.96 20.20 -0.21
CA ARG A 484 14.10 20.86 0.78
C ARG A 484 13.48 19.89 1.79
N THR A 485 13.33 18.61 1.45
CA THR A 485 12.87 17.58 2.39
C THR A 485 14.01 16.96 3.21
N GLY A 486 15.23 17.51 3.10
CA GLY A 486 16.43 16.96 3.74
C GLY A 486 17.03 15.76 3.01
N THR A 487 16.60 15.49 1.77
CA THR A 487 17.11 14.33 1.00
C THR A 487 18.59 14.51 0.67
N ARG A 488 19.36 13.46 0.92
CA ARG A 488 20.79 13.37 0.59
C ARG A 488 21.09 12.03 -0.07
N SER A 489 21.97 12.02 -1.06
CA SER A 489 22.34 10.79 -1.76
C SER A 489 23.23 9.90 -0.90
N LEU A 490 23.34 8.61 -1.23
CA LEU A 490 24.24 7.70 -0.53
C LEU A 490 25.70 8.18 -0.66
N LYS A 491 26.12 8.62 -1.85
CA LYS A 491 27.45 9.19 -2.08
C LYS A 491 27.75 10.39 -1.20
N GLU A 492 26.81 11.33 -1.10
CA GLU A 492 26.99 12.54 -0.29
C GLU A 492 27.27 12.20 1.17
N VAL A 493 26.49 11.27 1.76
CA VAL A 493 26.64 10.91 3.17
C VAL A 493 27.84 9.99 3.40
N LEU A 494 28.08 9.04 2.50
CA LEU A 494 29.18 8.07 2.65
C LEU A 494 30.56 8.73 2.56
N THR A 495 30.71 9.75 1.70
CA THR A 495 31.95 10.54 1.54
C THR A 495 32.30 11.34 2.80
N GLU A 496 31.34 11.61 3.68
CA GLU A 496 31.61 12.27 4.97
C GLU A 496 32.29 11.34 5.98
N ARG A 497 32.19 10.01 5.77
CA ARG A 497 32.66 9.00 6.73
C ARG A 497 33.84 8.18 6.21
N PHE A 498 33.93 8.00 4.89
CA PHE A 498 34.94 7.15 4.25
C PHE A 498 35.63 7.88 3.09
N SER A 499 36.81 7.38 2.70
CA SER A 499 37.44 7.75 1.43
C SER A 499 36.69 7.01 0.32
N VAL A 500 35.92 7.73 -0.49
CA VAL A 500 35.05 7.15 -1.52
C VAL A 500 35.60 7.40 -2.92
N SER A 501 35.80 6.31 -3.68
CA SER A 501 35.95 6.35 -5.14
C SER A 501 34.59 6.03 -5.77
N TYR A 502 33.99 6.98 -6.49
CA TYR A 502 32.64 6.84 -7.04
C TYR A 502 32.68 6.57 -8.54
N ALA A 503 31.85 5.64 -9.01
CA ALA A 503 31.57 5.44 -10.42
C ALA A 503 30.10 5.04 -10.62
N GLN A 504 29.40 5.64 -11.58
CA GLN A 504 28.01 5.26 -11.85
C GLN A 504 27.92 3.85 -12.46
N GLY A 505 28.84 3.52 -13.37
CA GLY A 505 28.91 2.23 -14.07
C GLY A 505 27.88 2.07 -15.20
N CYS A 506 26.58 2.11 -14.89
CA CYS A 506 25.50 2.00 -15.87
C CYS A 506 24.24 2.78 -15.46
N SER A 507 23.24 2.86 -16.34
CA SER A 507 21.88 3.30 -15.98
C SER A 507 21.04 2.14 -15.41
N ILE A 508 19.84 2.42 -14.88
CA ILE A 508 18.98 1.38 -14.25
C ILE A 508 18.54 0.31 -15.25
N ILE A 509 18.08 0.73 -16.43
CA ILE A 509 17.48 -0.18 -17.43
C ILE A 509 18.31 -0.27 -18.72
N GLY A 510 19.39 0.51 -18.83
CA GLY A 510 20.19 0.60 -20.04
C GLY A 510 21.04 -0.65 -20.29
N GLU A 511 21.51 -0.74 -21.53
CA GLU A 511 22.35 -1.84 -22.02
C GLU A 511 23.80 -1.43 -22.25
N GLU A 512 24.10 -0.14 -22.08
CA GLU A 512 25.43 0.44 -22.24
C GLU A 512 26.39 0.01 -21.13
N THR A 513 27.63 -0.32 -21.51
CA THR A 513 28.68 -0.79 -20.60
C THR A 513 29.89 0.16 -20.53
N ASP A 514 29.78 1.35 -21.10
CA ASP A 514 30.92 2.28 -21.25
C ASP A 514 31.51 2.73 -19.90
N GLY A 515 30.69 2.79 -18.85
CA GLY A 515 31.12 3.13 -17.49
C GLY A 515 31.76 1.98 -16.70
N PHE A 516 31.87 0.77 -17.26
CA PHE A 516 32.39 -0.38 -16.53
C PHE A 516 33.88 -0.24 -16.22
N ALA A 517 34.67 0.33 -17.13
CA ALA A 517 36.11 0.49 -16.93
C ALA A 517 36.41 1.40 -15.73
N GLU A 518 35.70 2.54 -15.62
CA GLU A 518 35.80 3.46 -14.48
C GLU A 518 35.37 2.79 -13.17
N ALA A 519 34.30 1.99 -13.21
CA ALA A 519 33.83 1.25 -12.05
C ALA A 519 34.83 0.19 -11.57
N VAL A 520 35.46 -0.54 -12.50
CA VAL A 520 36.51 -1.52 -12.17
C VAL A 520 37.74 -0.82 -11.59
N GLU A 521 38.17 0.31 -12.16
CA GLU A 521 39.29 1.11 -11.63
C GLU A 521 39.00 1.59 -10.19
N ALA A 522 37.81 2.16 -9.96
CA ALA A 522 37.39 2.58 -8.61
C ALA A 522 37.39 1.42 -7.61
N ALA A 523 36.98 0.22 -8.05
CA ALA A 523 37.02 -1.00 -7.25
C ALA A 523 38.46 -1.45 -6.91
N GLU A 524 39.37 -1.47 -7.88
CA GLU A 524 40.76 -1.90 -7.69
C GLU A 524 41.51 -1.05 -6.64
N GLU A 525 41.24 0.27 -6.65
CA GLU A 525 41.84 1.25 -5.72
C GLU A 525 41.26 1.23 -4.30
N SER A 526 40.19 0.48 -4.07
CA SER A 526 39.43 0.45 -2.82
C SER A 526 39.64 -0.84 -2.03
N ASP A 527 39.25 -0.84 -0.76
CA ASP A 527 39.31 -2.02 0.12
C ASP A 527 38.02 -2.85 0.03
N VAL A 528 36.88 -2.19 -0.20
CA VAL A 528 35.54 -2.80 -0.31
C VAL A 528 34.74 -2.09 -1.39
N ILE A 529 33.83 -2.83 -2.03
CA ILE A 529 32.87 -2.29 -3.00
C ILE A 529 31.50 -2.21 -2.33
N VAL A 530 30.89 -1.04 -2.32
CA VAL A 530 29.47 -0.84 -2.04
C VAL A 530 28.75 -0.68 -3.38
N MET A 531 27.99 -1.72 -3.76
CA MET A 531 27.25 -1.78 -5.02
C MET A 531 25.79 -1.38 -4.79
N ALA A 532 25.36 -0.25 -5.33
CA ALA A 532 23.99 0.26 -5.21
C ALA A 532 23.19 -0.04 -6.49
N CYS A 533 22.41 -1.13 -6.45
CA CYS A 533 21.67 -1.68 -7.59
C CYS A 533 20.17 -1.82 -7.30
N GLY A 534 19.42 -2.18 -8.33
CA GLY A 534 18.03 -2.57 -8.23
C GLY A 534 17.17 -1.82 -9.23
N GLY A 535 16.00 -1.36 -8.77
CA GLY A 535 15.01 -0.71 -9.60
C GLY A 535 14.48 0.59 -9.02
N ASN A 536 13.58 1.23 -9.74
CA ASN A 536 12.88 2.45 -9.38
C ASN A 536 11.37 2.33 -9.59
N SER A 537 10.62 3.26 -8.99
CA SER A 537 9.18 3.44 -9.18
C SER A 537 8.82 4.88 -9.58
N GLY A 538 7.64 5.05 -10.16
CA GLY A 538 7.18 6.30 -10.74
C GLY A 538 6.39 6.05 -12.02
N TRP A 539 6.41 7.02 -12.93
CA TRP A 539 5.50 6.99 -14.09
C TRP A 539 6.20 6.70 -15.42
N VAL A 540 7.50 7.01 -15.54
CA VAL A 540 8.25 6.97 -16.80
C VAL A 540 9.62 6.33 -16.61
N ASN A 541 9.99 5.43 -17.53
CA ASN A 541 11.27 4.69 -17.50
C ASN A 541 11.54 4.04 -16.14
N VAL A 542 10.53 3.30 -15.66
CA VAL A 542 10.55 2.65 -14.34
C VAL A 542 10.51 1.14 -14.43
N THR A 543 11.00 0.48 -13.39
CA THR A 543 11.03 -0.99 -13.27
C THR A 543 9.83 -1.56 -12.49
N GLY A 544 9.02 -0.70 -11.87
CA GLY A 544 7.79 -1.05 -11.18
C GLY A 544 6.93 0.20 -10.96
N GLY A 545 5.64 -0.01 -10.71
CA GLY A 545 4.62 1.04 -10.69
C GLY A 545 3.29 0.52 -11.21
N GLU A 546 2.25 1.34 -11.09
CA GLU A 546 0.95 1.02 -11.68
C GLU A 546 1.06 0.84 -13.20
N GLY A 547 0.67 -0.35 -13.70
CA GLY A 547 0.78 -0.69 -15.11
C GLY A 547 2.21 -0.88 -15.61
N LYS A 548 3.18 -1.04 -14.69
CA LYS A 548 4.60 -1.25 -14.97
C LYS A 548 5.04 -2.57 -14.33
N ASP A 549 4.62 -3.68 -14.92
CA ASP A 549 4.86 -5.01 -14.39
C ASP A 549 6.14 -5.64 -14.97
N ARG A 550 6.70 -6.61 -14.26
CA ARG A 550 7.97 -7.26 -14.64
C ARG A 550 7.74 -8.68 -15.13
N GLN A 551 8.34 -9.05 -16.26
CA GLN A 551 8.41 -10.45 -16.69
C GLN A 551 9.52 -11.23 -15.96
N PHE A 552 10.61 -10.55 -15.64
CA PHE A 552 11.81 -11.09 -15.01
C PHE A 552 12.04 -10.46 -13.65
N LEU A 553 12.69 -11.17 -12.73
CA LEU A 553 13.03 -10.66 -11.41
C LEU A 553 14.52 -10.38 -11.24
N ASP A 554 15.31 -10.59 -12.29
CA ASP A 554 16.74 -10.26 -12.33
C ASP A 554 16.97 -8.75 -12.16
N LEU A 555 18.21 -8.37 -11.85
CA LEU A 555 18.60 -6.96 -11.83
C LEU A 555 18.40 -6.36 -13.23
N PRO A 556 17.77 -5.17 -13.35
CA PRO A 556 17.41 -4.63 -14.65
C PRO A 556 18.64 -4.09 -15.41
N GLY A 557 18.51 -4.01 -16.73
CA GLY A 557 19.58 -3.56 -17.62
C GLY A 557 20.82 -4.45 -17.53
N VAL A 558 22.01 -3.83 -17.58
CA VAL A 558 23.30 -4.52 -17.45
C VAL A 558 23.87 -4.51 -16.02
N GLN A 559 23.06 -4.19 -15.00
CA GLN A 559 23.50 -4.10 -13.61
C GLN A 559 24.15 -5.40 -13.10
N GLN A 560 23.61 -6.57 -13.48
CA GLN A 560 24.21 -7.86 -13.14
C GLN A 560 25.62 -8.00 -13.73
N LYS A 561 25.82 -7.60 -14.99
CA LYS A 561 27.14 -7.65 -15.64
C LYS A 561 28.13 -6.69 -14.98
N LEU A 562 27.66 -5.52 -14.55
CA LEU A 562 28.48 -4.55 -13.82
C LEU A 562 28.93 -5.13 -12.48
N LEU A 563 28.00 -5.74 -11.72
CA LEU A 563 28.29 -6.40 -10.46
C LEU A 563 29.34 -7.51 -10.63
N GLU A 564 29.20 -8.36 -11.66
CA GLU A 564 30.18 -9.41 -11.98
C GLU A 564 31.55 -8.83 -12.34
N ALA A 565 31.59 -7.76 -13.14
CA ALA A 565 32.84 -7.11 -13.55
C ALA A 565 33.62 -6.53 -12.36
N VAL A 566 32.95 -5.83 -11.44
CA VAL A 566 33.61 -5.26 -10.27
C VAL A 566 33.98 -6.33 -9.24
N ALA A 567 33.15 -7.37 -9.08
CA ALA A 567 33.48 -8.50 -8.21
C ALA A 567 34.70 -9.29 -8.69
N ALA A 568 34.95 -9.34 -10.01
CA ALA A 568 36.13 -9.99 -10.59
C ALA A 568 37.47 -9.36 -10.15
N THR A 569 37.46 -8.15 -9.56
CA THR A 569 38.64 -7.54 -8.92
C THR A 569 39.09 -8.27 -7.65
N GLY A 570 38.25 -9.15 -7.09
CA GLY A 570 38.52 -9.91 -5.88
C GLY A 570 38.29 -9.14 -4.58
N LYS A 571 37.76 -7.91 -4.65
CA LYS A 571 37.41 -7.11 -3.46
C LYS A 571 36.07 -7.58 -2.89
N PRO A 572 35.89 -7.57 -1.56
CA PRO A 572 34.59 -7.86 -0.95
C PRO A 572 33.51 -6.90 -1.46
N VAL A 573 32.34 -7.44 -1.82
CA VAL A 573 31.19 -6.66 -2.30
C VAL A 573 30.07 -6.65 -1.26
N VAL A 574 29.57 -5.45 -0.97
CA VAL A 574 28.32 -5.20 -0.24
C VAL A 574 27.28 -4.71 -1.26
N LEU A 575 26.26 -5.52 -1.52
CA LEU A 575 25.17 -5.15 -2.43
C LEU A 575 24.03 -4.47 -1.65
N VAL A 576 23.64 -3.27 -2.06
CA VAL A 576 22.47 -2.55 -1.56
C VAL A 576 21.39 -2.55 -2.63
N LEU A 577 20.24 -3.15 -2.32
CA LEU A 577 19.13 -3.34 -3.24
C LEU A 577 18.02 -2.30 -3.03
N TYR A 578 17.77 -1.49 -4.05
CA TYR A 578 16.69 -0.52 -4.12
C TYR A 578 15.55 -1.01 -5.01
N GLY A 579 14.35 -0.47 -4.81
CA GLY A 579 13.29 -0.53 -5.81
C GLY A 579 11.93 -1.04 -5.34
N PRO A 580 11.00 -1.24 -6.30
CA PRO A 580 9.57 -1.42 -6.02
C PRO A 580 9.16 -2.84 -5.59
N GLY A 581 10.12 -3.75 -5.43
CA GLY A 581 9.85 -5.14 -5.11
C GLY A 581 11.15 -5.92 -4.93
N VAL A 582 11.04 -7.24 -4.94
CA VAL A 582 12.18 -8.15 -4.74
C VAL A 582 12.89 -8.46 -6.06
N PHE A 583 14.16 -8.87 -5.97
CA PHE A 583 14.98 -9.30 -7.10
C PHE A 583 15.56 -10.70 -6.87
N ALA A 584 15.63 -11.50 -7.93
CA ALA A 584 16.21 -12.83 -7.96
C ALA A 584 17.74 -12.77 -8.03
N VAL A 585 18.39 -12.47 -6.90
CA VAL A 585 19.83 -12.19 -6.82
C VAL A 585 20.68 -13.43 -6.51
N ASN A 586 20.42 -14.56 -7.19
CA ASN A 586 21.09 -15.85 -6.91
C ASN A 586 22.62 -15.74 -6.95
N TRP A 587 23.16 -15.13 -8.01
CA TRP A 587 24.59 -14.97 -8.17
C TRP A 587 25.19 -14.11 -7.04
N ALA A 588 24.52 -13.02 -6.65
CA ALA A 588 24.98 -12.16 -5.58
C ALA A 588 24.93 -12.86 -4.21
N GLN A 589 23.95 -13.74 -3.98
CA GLN A 589 23.93 -14.56 -2.76
C GLN A 589 25.27 -15.29 -2.62
N GLU A 590 25.73 -15.96 -3.67
CA GLU A 590 26.93 -16.79 -3.62
C GLU A 590 28.22 -15.96 -3.61
N ASN A 591 28.23 -14.78 -4.25
CA ASN A 591 29.46 -14.06 -4.57
C ASN A 591 29.64 -12.72 -3.81
N CYS A 592 28.60 -12.14 -3.22
CA CYS A 592 28.71 -10.92 -2.41
C CYS A 592 28.89 -11.25 -0.93
N GLY A 593 29.74 -10.51 -0.22
CA GLY A 593 29.98 -10.70 1.20
C GLY A 593 28.85 -10.16 2.08
N ALA A 594 28.05 -9.20 1.60
CA ALA A 594 26.83 -8.78 2.27
C ALA A 594 25.77 -8.32 1.26
N ILE A 595 24.49 -8.45 1.64
CA ILE A 595 23.35 -7.97 0.86
C ILE A 595 22.37 -7.27 1.80
N LEU A 596 22.10 -5.99 1.53
CA LEU A 596 21.13 -5.15 2.24
C LEU A 596 19.95 -4.85 1.32
N GLN A 597 18.75 -5.27 1.71
CA GLN A 597 17.52 -4.88 1.04
C GLN A 597 17.02 -3.55 1.64
N ALA A 598 17.07 -2.50 0.83
CA ALA A 598 16.64 -1.15 1.21
C ALA A 598 15.26 -0.77 0.64
N PHE A 599 14.80 -1.41 -0.44
CA PHE A 599 13.58 -1.00 -1.16
C PHE A 599 13.60 0.50 -1.51
N MET A 600 12.68 1.29 -0.94
CA MET A 600 12.57 2.74 -1.17
C MET A 600 12.42 3.45 0.19
N PRO A 601 13.54 3.70 0.90
CA PRO A 601 13.55 4.25 2.26
C PRO A 601 13.15 5.73 2.35
N GLY A 602 12.81 6.39 1.25
CA GLY A 602 12.45 7.80 1.24
C GLY A 602 13.65 8.74 1.41
N PRO A 603 13.43 9.97 1.91
CA PRO A 603 14.42 11.06 1.85
C PRO A 603 15.70 10.79 2.67
N PHE A 604 15.62 9.98 3.73
CA PHE A 604 16.75 9.71 4.63
C PHE A 604 17.60 8.51 4.20
N ALA A 605 17.32 7.90 3.05
CA ALA A 605 17.99 6.69 2.58
C ALA A 605 19.53 6.76 2.63
N GLY A 606 20.13 7.87 2.15
CA GLY A 606 21.59 8.03 2.19
C GLY A 606 22.15 7.95 3.60
N LYS A 607 21.46 8.53 4.60
CA LYS A 607 21.84 8.48 6.00
C LYS A 607 21.66 7.08 6.59
N VAL A 608 20.46 6.52 6.54
CA VAL A 608 20.18 5.23 7.21
C VAL A 608 20.96 4.08 6.60
N ILE A 609 21.19 4.08 5.28
CA ILE A 609 22.03 3.07 4.64
C ILE A 609 23.49 3.23 5.08
N THR A 610 24.00 4.47 5.14
CA THR A 610 25.36 4.71 5.66
C THR A 610 25.49 4.28 7.12
N ASP A 611 24.46 4.54 7.95
CA ASP A 611 24.43 4.13 9.36
C ASP A 611 24.45 2.60 9.51
N VAL A 612 23.77 1.86 8.63
CA VAL A 612 23.89 0.39 8.58
C VAL A 612 25.29 0.00 8.14
N LEU A 613 25.81 0.60 7.06
CA LEU A 613 27.11 0.24 6.49
C LEU A 613 28.25 0.39 7.50
N ASP A 614 28.26 1.41 8.35
CA ASP A 614 29.32 1.63 9.33
C ASP A 614 29.01 1.11 10.75
N GLY A 615 27.83 0.53 10.95
CA GLY A 615 27.41 -0.06 12.21
C GLY A 615 26.87 0.94 13.24
N THR A 616 26.70 2.21 12.88
CA THR A 616 25.97 3.19 13.71
C THR A 616 24.53 2.72 13.97
N LEU A 617 23.92 2.06 12.98
CA LEU A 617 22.62 1.42 13.07
C LEU A 617 22.78 -0.10 12.92
N ASN A 618 22.26 -0.85 13.90
CA ASN A 618 22.10 -2.29 13.78
C ASN A 618 20.78 -2.60 13.05
N PRO A 619 20.81 -3.22 11.85
CA PRO A 619 19.58 -3.53 11.12
C PRO A 619 18.73 -4.55 11.88
N GLY A 620 17.41 -4.35 11.86
CA GLY A 620 16.43 -5.23 12.50
C GLY A 620 15.14 -5.38 11.70
N GLY A 621 15.10 -4.88 10.45
CA GLY A 621 13.96 -5.09 9.56
C GLY A 621 13.87 -6.55 9.10
N LYS A 622 12.65 -7.00 8.79
CA LYS A 622 12.37 -8.35 8.29
C LYS A 622 11.56 -8.31 7.00
N LEU A 623 11.88 -9.18 6.04
CA LEU A 623 11.15 -9.29 4.79
C LEU A 623 9.65 -9.55 5.03
N THR A 624 8.80 -8.86 4.28
CA THR A 624 7.35 -9.11 4.26
C THR A 624 6.88 -9.86 3.02
N MET A 625 7.82 -10.25 2.16
CA MET A 625 7.58 -11.13 1.02
C MET A 625 8.70 -12.14 0.87
N THR A 626 8.34 -13.31 0.37
CA THR A 626 9.28 -14.36 -0.01
C THR A 626 9.98 -13.99 -1.32
N VAL A 627 11.30 -14.15 -1.36
CA VAL A 627 12.12 -13.85 -2.54
C VAL A 627 12.30 -15.13 -3.36
N PRO A 628 11.72 -15.23 -4.57
CA PRO A 628 11.98 -16.35 -5.46
C PRO A 628 13.41 -16.32 -6.00
N ARG A 629 13.91 -17.50 -6.36
CA ARG A 629 15.12 -17.69 -7.15
C ARG A 629 14.89 -17.38 -8.63
N THR A 630 13.70 -17.64 -9.16
CA THR A 630 13.36 -17.30 -10.55
C THR A 630 11.87 -16.97 -10.67
N ALA A 631 11.49 -16.25 -11.73
CA ALA A 631 10.07 -16.03 -12.02
C ALA A 631 9.29 -17.33 -12.27
N GLY A 632 9.97 -18.43 -12.64
CA GLY A 632 9.36 -19.75 -12.83
C GLY A 632 8.91 -20.44 -11.52
N GLN A 633 9.37 -19.94 -10.37
CA GLN A 633 8.93 -20.41 -9.07
C GLN A 633 7.58 -19.83 -8.62
N ILE A 634 7.05 -18.82 -9.31
CA ILE A 634 5.84 -18.12 -8.88
C ILE A 634 4.60 -18.98 -9.15
N PRO A 635 3.68 -19.11 -8.17
CA PRO A 635 3.70 -18.48 -6.84
C PRO A 635 4.61 -19.18 -5.81
N ILE A 636 5.27 -18.40 -4.94
CA ILE A 636 6.21 -18.92 -3.90
C ILE A 636 5.97 -18.36 -2.48
N TYR A 637 4.77 -17.88 -2.16
CA TYR A 637 4.47 -17.35 -0.82
C TYR A 637 4.58 -18.42 0.29
N TYR A 638 4.93 -18.00 1.50
CA TYR A 638 5.32 -18.93 2.59
C TYR A 638 4.16 -19.81 3.08
N ASN A 639 2.93 -19.28 3.10
CA ASN A 639 1.72 -19.91 3.63
C ASN A 639 0.93 -20.72 2.57
N HIS A 640 1.65 -21.41 1.68
CA HIS A 640 1.04 -22.33 0.71
C HIS A 640 0.33 -23.51 1.37
N ARG A 641 -0.59 -24.17 0.67
CA ARG A 641 -1.40 -25.26 1.26
C ARG A 641 -0.53 -26.49 1.55
N ILE A 642 -0.84 -27.20 2.64
CA ILE A 642 -0.23 -28.49 2.98
C ILE A 642 -0.33 -29.45 1.78
N GLY A 643 0.76 -30.16 1.47
CA GLY A 643 0.84 -31.07 0.32
C GLY A 643 0.95 -30.38 -1.04
N SER A 644 1.10 -29.05 -1.08
CA SER A 644 1.32 -28.27 -2.30
C SER A 644 2.55 -27.36 -2.16
N GLY A 645 2.92 -26.64 -3.23
CA GLY A 645 4.01 -25.68 -3.20
C GLY A 645 5.40 -26.31 -3.02
N TYR A 646 6.37 -25.49 -2.62
CA TYR A 646 7.77 -25.87 -2.59
C TYR A 646 8.16 -26.80 -1.42
N ASN A 647 7.29 -26.97 -0.42
CA ASN A 647 7.50 -27.91 0.69
C ASN A 647 6.78 -29.26 0.49
N SER A 648 6.23 -29.52 -0.69
CA SER A 648 5.45 -30.73 -1.00
C SER A 648 6.24 -32.05 -0.96
N GLY A 649 7.57 -32.01 -0.83
CA GLY A 649 8.44 -33.18 -0.63
C GLY A 649 9.00 -33.32 0.80
N GLY A 650 8.55 -32.49 1.75
CA GLY A 650 9.13 -32.42 3.10
C GLY A 650 8.81 -33.60 4.02
N ASP A 651 7.83 -34.45 3.67
CA ASP A 651 7.50 -35.65 4.44
C ASP A 651 7.98 -36.96 3.75
N ILE A 652 8.27 -37.97 4.57
CA ILE A 652 8.83 -39.27 4.13
C ILE A 652 7.92 -39.95 3.09
N THR A 653 6.61 -39.80 3.22
CA THR A 653 5.64 -40.44 2.33
C THR A 653 5.66 -39.76 0.97
N SER A 654 5.58 -38.45 0.93
CA SER A 654 5.61 -37.64 -0.29
C SER A 654 6.93 -37.82 -1.05
N SER A 655 8.07 -37.78 -0.34
CA SER A 655 9.40 -38.01 -0.92
C SER A 655 9.61 -39.44 -1.46
N SER A 656 8.85 -40.41 -0.97
CA SER A 656 8.87 -41.80 -1.48
C SER A 656 8.02 -42.01 -2.74
N ILE A 657 7.06 -41.12 -3.01
CA ILE A 657 6.14 -41.21 -4.16
C ILE A 657 6.60 -40.30 -5.31
N PHE A 658 7.06 -39.09 -4.98
CA PHE A 658 7.51 -38.08 -5.92
C PHE A 658 8.88 -37.56 -5.53
N SER A 659 9.78 -37.38 -6.50
CA SER A 659 11.09 -36.76 -6.24
C SER A 659 11.00 -35.26 -5.87
N GLY A 660 9.83 -34.64 -6.06
CA GLY A 660 9.54 -33.23 -5.74
C GLY A 660 10.31 -32.21 -6.58
N GLY A 661 9.89 -30.94 -6.50
CA GLY A 661 10.64 -29.78 -7.00
C GLY A 661 10.75 -29.59 -8.53
N TYR A 662 11.69 -28.74 -8.95
CA TYR A 662 12.01 -28.44 -10.35
C TYR A 662 13.15 -29.33 -10.84
N VAL A 663 13.16 -29.71 -12.12
CA VAL A 663 14.20 -30.60 -12.70
C VAL A 663 15.55 -29.91 -12.91
N ASP A 664 15.55 -28.58 -12.90
CA ASP A 664 16.63 -27.68 -13.27
C ASP A 664 16.98 -26.69 -12.15
N GLY A 665 16.44 -26.89 -10.95
CA GLY A 665 16.78 -26.05 -9.79
C GLY A 665 16.05 -26.41 -8.50
N PRO A 666 16.48 -25.79 -7.38
CA PRO A 666 15.81 -25.92 -6.09
C PRO A 666 14.38 -25.35 -6.11
N ALA A 667 13.50 -25.94 -5.32
CA ALA A 667 12.13 -25.46 -5.13
C ALA A 667 12.03 -24.39 -4.03
N ASP A 668 12.94 -24.40 -3.05
CA ASP A 668 12.97 -23.45 -1.95
C ASP A 668 13.21 -22.00 -2.43
N PRO A 669 12.66 -21.01 -1.71
CA PRO A 669 12.91 -19.62 -2.00
C PRO A 669 14.36 -19.22 -1.71
N LEU A 670 14.82 -18.14 -2.34
CA LEU A 670 16.13 -17.56 -2.06
C LEU A 670 16.19 -16.96 -0.65
N TYR A 671 15.13 -16.25 -0.26
CA TYR A 671 14.92 -15.75 1.11
C TYR A 671 13.45 -15.92 1.48
N CYS A 672 13.19 -16.39 2.70
CA CYS A 672 11.83 -16.64 3.17
C CYS A 672 11.16 -15.39 3.74
N PHE A 673 9.83 -15.41 3.84
CA PHE A 673 9.06 -14.44 4.60
C PHE A 673 9.56 -14.33 6.05
N GLY A 674 9.64 -13.11 6.58
CA GLY A 674 10.16 -12.83 7.92
C GLY A 674 11.68 -12.91 8.04
N HIS A 675 12.44 -13.14 6.96
CA HIS A 675 13.91 -13.19 7.01
C HIS A 675 14.53 -11.80 7.19
N GLY A 676 15.57 -11.70 8.02
CA GLY A 676 16.39 -10.50 8.20
C GLY A 676 17.39 -10.70 9.33
N LEU A 677 18.65 -10.41 9.05
CA LEU A 677 19.78 -10.56 9.99
C LEU A 677 20.00 -9.28 10.80
N SER A 678 20.81 -9.42 11.84
CA SER A 678 21.28 -8.33 12.70
C SER A 678 22.80 -8.44 12.87
N TYR A 679 23.45 -7.36 13.33
CA TYR A 679 24.84 -7.40 13.80
C TYR A 679 24.98 -8.04 15.19
N THR A 680 23.87 -8.39 15.83
CA THR A 680 23.84 -9.24 17.02
C THR A 680 23.04 -10.52 16.75
N THR A 681 23.04 -11.45 17.71
CA THR A 681 22.32 -12.72 17.61
C THR A 681 21.26 -12.82 18.70
N PHE A 682 20.16 -13.52 18.39
CA PHE A 682 19.06 -13.74 19.31
C PHE A 682 18.76 -15.23 19.44
N GLU A 683 18.46 -15.66 20.66
CA GLU A 683 18.05 -17.02 20.97
C GLU A 683 16.64 -17.00 21.55
N LEU A 684 15.77 -17.86 21.00
CA LEU A 684 14.42 -18.11 21.51
C LEU A 684 14.44 -19.44 22.25
N SER A 685 13.92 -19.45 23.48
CA SER A 685 13.90 -20.63 24.34
C SER A 685 12.63 -20.68 25.20
N ASP A 686 12.48 -21.77 25.96
CA ASP A 686 11.44 -21.94 26.97
C ASP A 686 10.02 -21.61 26.48
N MET A 687 9.59 -22.28 25.40
CA MET A 687 8.21 -22.16 24.92
C MET A 687 7.24 -22.72 25.95
N GLU A 688 6.31 -21.90 26.43
CA GLU A 688 5.24 -22.30 27.33
C GLU A 688 3.88 -22.09 26.66
N VAL A 689 3.01 -23.07 26.82
CA VAL A 689 1.63 -23.03 26.32
C VAL A 689 0.71 -23.25 27.51
N SER A 690 -0.21 -22.31 27.74
CA SER A 690 -1.07 -22.30 28.94
C SER A 690 -1.98 -23.52 29.10
N ALA A 691 -2.29 -24.24 28.02
CA ALA A 691 -3.08 -25.47 28.05
C ALA A 691 -2.72 -26.41 26.89
N ALA A 692 -2.81 -27.73 27.13
CA ALA A 692 -2.65 -28.76 26.10
C ALA A 692 -3.93 -28.97 25.27
N GLU A 693 -5.08 -28.55 25.80
CA GLU A 693 -6.39 -28.60 25.15
C GLU A 693 -7.08 -27.25 25.31
N VAL A 694 -7.73 -26.76 24.26
CA VAL A 694 -8.51 -25.52 24.28
C VAL A 694 -9.82 -25.72 23.52
N PRO A 695 -10.96 -25.17 23.99
CA PRO A 695 -12.19 -25.19 23.20
C PRO A 695 -12.03 -24.46 21.86
N THR A 696 -12.79 -24.86 20.84
CA THR A 696 -12.85 -24.20 19.52
C THR A 696 -13.23 -22.71 19.57
N ASP A 697 -13.87 -22.25 20.64
CA ASP A 697 -14.21 -20.84 20.92
C ASP A 697 -13.38 -20.24 22.08
N GLY A 698 -12.29 -20.91 22.46
CA GLY A 698 -11.45 -20.55 23.58
C GLY A 698 -10.34 -19.54 23.24
N LYS A 699 -9.47 -19.31 24.23
CA LYS A 699 -8.29 -18.45 24.13
C LYS A 699 -7.08 -19.19 24.68
N LEU A 700 -5.90 -18.89 24.15
CA LEU A 700 -4.66 -19.55 24.50
C LEU A 700 -3.54 -18.53 24.70
N GLU A 701 -2.89 -18.57 25.86
CA GLU A 701 -1.64 -17.85 26.10
C GLU A 701 -0.45 -18.74 25.70
N ILE A 702 0.45 -18.18 24.90
CA ILE A 702 1.68 -18.81 24.40
C ILE A 702 2.82 -17.85 24.70
N SER A 703 3.91 -18.32 25.31
CA SER A 703 5.07 -17.47 25.60
C SER A 703 6.39 -18.12 25.24
N CYS A 704 7.42 -17.31 25.05
CA CYS A 704 8.81 -17.77 24.98
C CYS A 704 9.74 -16.71 25.58
N LYS A 705 10.94 -17.13 25.97
CA LYS A 705 12.02 -16.19 26.31
C LYS A 705 12.82 -15.84 25.08
N VAL A 706 13.28 -14.61 25.01
CA VAL A 706 14.18 -14.14 23.96
C VAL A 706 15.35 -13.41 24.58
N LYS A 707 16.54 -13.86 24.20
CA LYS A 707 17.80 -13.33 24.70
C LYS A 707 18.65 -12.80 23.57
N ASN A 708 19.21 -11.62 23.74
CA ASN A 708 20.29 -11.14 22.90
C ASN A 708 21.60 -11.81 23.34
N THR A 709 22.12 -12.70 22.51
CA THR A 709 23.31 -13.52 22.80
C THR A 709 24.61 -12.92 22.25
N GLY A 710 24.53 -11.83 21.49
CA GLY A 710 25.70 -11.14 20.96
C GLY A 710 26.14 -9.94 21.80
N ASP A 711 27.08 -9.19 21.25
CA ASP A 711 27.79 -8.09 21.94
C ASP A 711 27.21 -6.70 21.66
N LEU A 712 26.21 -6.59 20.77
CA LEU A 712 25.59 -5.32 20.37
C LEU A 712 24.11 -5.29 20.76
N ALA A 713 23.61 -4.10 21.09
CA ALA A 713 22.17 -3.90 21.19
C ALA A 713 21.52 -4.06 19.80
N GLY A 714 20.30 -4.57 19.75
CA GLY A 714 19.59 -4.76 18.49
C GLY A 714 18.11 -5.05 18.69
N ASP A 715 17.40 -5.01 17.57
CA ASP A 715 15.99 -5.37 17.52
C ASP A 715 15.81 -6.79 16.97
N GLU A 716 14.82 -7.49 17.50
CA GLU A 716 14.34 -8.76 16.95
C GLU A 716 12.81 -8.74 16.85
N VAL A 717 12.28 -9.49 15.88
CA VAL A 717 10.85 -9.72 15.66
C VAL A 717 10.55 -11.17 15.93
N VAL A 718 9.86 -11.44 17.04
CA VAL A 718 9.35 -12.77 17.38
C VAL A 718 8.09 -13.03 16.58
N GLN A 719 8.03 -14.15 15.88
CA GLN A 719 6.93 -14.50 14.98
C GLN A 719 6.28 -15.80 15.46
N LEU A 720 4.98 -15.74 15.74
CA LEU A 720 4.14 -16.89 16.08
C LEU A 720 3.40 -17.36 14.83
N TYR A 721 3.62 -18.60 14.46
CA TYR A 721 2.93 -19.27 13.36
C TYR A 721 2.06 -20.41 13.87
N THR A 722 0.92 -20.60 13.22
CA THR A 722 0.02 -21.74 13.47
C THR A 722 -0.20 -22.54 12.20
N SER A 723 -0.37 -23.85 12.32
CA SER A 723 -0.95 -24.70 11.27
C SER A 723 -1.99 -25.61 11.88
N PHE A 724 -2.96 -26.05 11.08
CA PHE A 724 -4.07 -26.87 11.55
C PHE A 724 -4.20 -28.11 10.68
N THR A 725 -4.30 -29.27 11.32
CA THR A 725 -4.52 -30.56 10.67
C THR A 725 -5.88 -31.12 11.07
N GLU A 726 -6.34 -32.16 10.36
CA GLU A 726 -7.66 -32.78 10.56
C GLU A 726 -8.86 -31.92 10.13
N ALA A 727 -8.61 -30.78 9.48
CA ALA A 727 -9.60 -30.11 8.65
C ALA A 727 -9.96 -31.01 7.45
N HIS A 728 -11.25 -31.18 7.16
CA HIS A 728 -11.72 -31.87 5.95
C HIS A 728 -11.47 -31.07 4.65
N VAL A 729 -10.71 -29.98 4.73
CA VAL A 729 -10.26 -29.14 3.61
C VAL A 729 -8.76 -28.87 3.76
N THR A 730 -8.07 -28.61 2.65
CA THR A 730 -6.65 -28.26 2.70
C THR A 730 -6.44 -26.90 3.37
N ARG A 731 -5.54 -26.84 4.35
CA ARG A 731 -5.14 -25.63 5.07
C ARG A 731 -3.73 -25.21 4.68
N PRO A 732 -3.34 -23.94 4.94
CA PRO A 732 -1.95 -23.51 4.83
C PRO A 732 -1.00 -24.38 5.66
N ASN A 733 0.22 -24.56 5.17
CA ASN A 733 1.30 -25.27 5.85
C ASN A 733 1.69 -24.61 7.18
N LYS A 734 1.55 -23.28 7.25
CA LYS A 734 1.69 -22.40 8.41
C LYS A 734 1.09 -21.04 8.06
N GLN A 735 0.68 -20.28 9.07
CA GLN A 735 0.16 -18.92 8.94
C GLN A 735 0.66 -18.09 10.10
N LEU A 736 1.07 -16.85 9.84
CA LEU A 736 1.41 -15.89 10.88
C LEU A 736 0.14 -15.56 11.67
N SER A 737 0.22 -15.76 12.99
CA SER A 737 -0.89 -15.56 13.91
C SER A 737 -0.59 -14.49 14.95
N GLY A 738 0.67 -14.08 15.11
CA GLY A 738 1.06 -12.99 15.97
C GLY A 738 2.53 -12.63 15.75
N PHE A 739 2.91 -11.39 16.06
CA PHE A 739 4.30 -10.99 16.10
C PHE A 739 4.55 -9.88 17.13
N LEU A 740 5.79 -9.72 17.57
CA LEU A 740 6.23 -8.60 18.39
C LEU A 740 7.66 -8.21 18.04
N ARG A 741 7.88 -6.93 17.69
CA ARG A 741 9.21 -6.34 17.62
C ARG A 741 9.65 -5.84 18.99
N MET A 742 10.91 -6.05 19.35
CA MET A 742 11.48 -5.55 20.61
C MET A 742 12.97 -5.26 20.48
N SER A 743 13.45 -4.34 21.32
CA SER A 743 14.87 -4.02 21.48
C SER A 743 15.45 -4.69 22.73
N LEU A 744 16.64 -5.28 22.58
CA LEU A 744 17.39 -5.92 23.67
C LEU A 744 18.86 -5.47 23.67
N LYS A 745 19.37 -5.13 24.85
CA LYS A 745 20.80 -4.91 25.11
C LYS A 745 21.58 -6.24 25.09
N PRO A 746 22.91 -6.21 24.95
CA PRO A 746 23.74 -7.43 25.05
C PRO A 746 23.47 -8.20 26.34
N GLY A 747 23.17 -9.50 26.21
CA GLY A 747 22.86 -10.39 27.33
C GLY A 747 21.48 -10.19 27.98
N GLU A 748 20.69 -9.20 27.56
CA GLU A 748 19.33 -8.97 28.06
C GLU A 748 18.40 -10.09 27.56
N GLU A 749 17.54 -10.55 28.46
CA GLU A 749 16.52 -11.56 28.20
C GLU A 749 15.16 -11.03 28.64
N LYS A 750 14.13 -11.21 27.82
CA LYS A 750 12.74 -10.85 28.12
C LYS A 750 11.80 -11.98 27.76
N GLN A 751 10.63 -12.01 28.36
CA GLN A 751 9.57 -12.95 27.98
C GLN A 751 8.57 -12.26 27.07
N VAL A 752 8.27 -12.88 25.92
CA VAL A 752 7.21 -12.44 25.02
C VAL A 752 6.01 -13.35 25.21
N VAL A 753 4.82 -12.76 25.29
CA VAL A 753 3.56 -13.45 25.49
C VAL A 753 2.60 -13.10 24.37
N PHE A 754 1.93 -14.09 23.81
CA PHE A 754 0.90 -14.00 22.78
C PHE A 754 -0.43 -14.50 23.34
N HIS A 755 -1.50 -13.73 23.13
CA HIS A 755 -2.86 -14.08 23.51
C HIS A 755 -3.67 -14.40 22.24
N LEU A 756 -3.68 -15.67 21.87
CA LEU A 756 -4.34 -16.15 20.67
C LEU A 756 -5.82 -16.49 20.95
N ASP A 757 -6.72 -15.79 20.28
CA ASP A 757 -8.15 -16.12 20.26
C ASP A 757 -8.42 -17.14 19.14
N MET A 758 -9.06 -18.27 19.45
CA MET A 758 -9.30 -19.30 18.44
C MET A 758 -10.17 -18.79 17.29
N ALA A 759 -11.01 -17.76 17.52
CA ALA A 759 -11.78 -17.11 16.46
C ALA A 759 -10.91 -16.46 15.38
N GLN A 760 -9.61 -16.25 15.61
CA GLN A 760 -8.66 -15.80 14.58
C GLN A 760 -8.36 -16.88 13.53
N LEU A 761 -8.49 -18.15 13.90
CA LEU A 761 -8.13 -19.32 13.09
C LEU A 761 -9.28 -19.80 12.20
N GLY A 762 -10.39 -19.05 12.16
CA GLY A 762 -11.57 -19.38 11.38
C GLY A 762 -11.27 -19.63 9.91
N TYR A 763 -11.93 -20.64 9.35
CA TYR A 763 -11.84 -20.99 7.94
C TYR A 763 -13.15 -21.59 7.45
N TYR A 764 -13.38 -21.57 6.13
CA TYR A 764 -14.54 -22.29 5.59
C TYR A 764 -14.33 -23.81 5.76
N ASN A 765 -15.33 -24.60 6.11
CA ASN A 765 -15.22 -26.07 6.01
C ASN A 765 -15.64 -26.57 4.61
N GLU A 766 -15.78 -27.87 4.41
CA GLU A 766 -16.26 -28.50 3.17
C GLU A 766 -17.70 -28.10 2.80
N CYS A 767 -18.48 -27.64 3.78
CA CYS A 767 -19.85 -27.15 3.62
C CYS A 767 -19.92 -25.63 3.39
N MET A 768 -18.78 -24.94 3.29
CA MET A 768 -18.69 -23.47 3.19
C MET A 768 -19.29 -22.74 4.40
N GLU A 769 -19.19 -23.35 5.59
CA GLU A 769 -19.47 -22.70 6.89
C GLU A 769 -18.15 -22.16 7.45
N PHE A 770 -18.11 -20.93 7.95
CA PHE A 770 -16.88 -20.31 8.45
C PHE A 770 -16.68 -20.62 9.94
N VAL A 771 -15.85 -21.62 10.22
CA VAL A 771 -15.79 -22.30 11.52
C VAL A 771 -14.38 -22.44 12.06
N VAL A 772 -14.29 -22.76 13.35
CA VAL A 772 -13.13 -23.38 14.00
C VAL A 772 -13.56 -24.79 14.43
N GLU A 773 -12.88 -25.81 13.92
CA GLU A 773 -13.23 -27.23 14.16
C GLU A 773 -12.31 -27.85 15.22
N PRO A 774 -12.77 -28.90 15.92
CA PRO A 774 -11.86 -29.70 16.75
C PRO A 774 -10.81 -30.37 15.86
N GLY A 775 -9.58 -30.48 16.38
CA GLY A 775 -8.45 -31.03 15.65
C GLY A 775 -7.13 -30.54 16.22
N THR A 776 -6.02 -30.90 15.59
CA THR A 776 -4.69 -30.56 16.09
C THR A 776 -4.18 -29.25 15.52
N MET A 777 -3.98 -28.26 16.38
CA MET A 777 -3.27 -27.02 16.05
C MET A 777 -1.78 -27.18 16.41
N HIS A 778 -0.90 -26.95 15.44
CA HIS A 778 0.53 -26.87 15.67
C HIS A 778 0.95 -25.41 15.86
N LEU A 779 1.76 -25.17 16.88
CA LEU A 779 2.30 -23.87 17.23
C LEU A 779 3.79 -23.87 16.91
N MET A 780 4.25 -22.83 16.22
CA MET A 780 5.66 -22.66 15.84
C MET A 780 6.08 -21.22 16.16
N MET A 781 7.22 -21.03 16.84
CA MET A 781 7.77 -19.71 17.12
C MET A 781 9.22 -19.59 16.67
N GLY A 782 9.55 -18.42 16.15
CA GLY A 782 10.86 -18.19 15.56
C GLY A 782 11.11 -16.75 15.12
N THR A 783 12.17 -16.57 14.32
CA THR A 783 12.61 -15.26 13.81
C THR A 783 12.40 -15.10 12.31
N SER A 784 11.91 -16.14 11.63
CA SER A 784 11.44 -16.13 10.24
C SER A 784 10.54 -17.34 9.97
N SER A 785 9.85 -17.35 8.82
CA SER A 785 9.03 -18.51 8.41
C SER A 785 9.83 -19.81 8.19
N ALA A 786 11.16 -19.72 8.05
CA ALA A 786 12.06 -20.87 7.94
C ALA A 786 12.81 -21.20 9.24
N ASN A 787 13.07 -20.23 10.11
CA ASN A 787 13.76 -20.44 11.38
C ASN A 787 12.76 -20.49 12.55
N LEU A 788 12.21 -21.68 12.82
CA LEU A 788 11.18 -21.95 13.83
C LEU A 788 11.67 -22.97 14.87
N PRO A 789 12.61 -22.61 15.76
CA PRO A 789 13.22 -23.54 16.71
C PRO A 789 12.25 -24.06 17.77
N LEU A 790 11.19 -23.30 18.07
CA LEU A 790 10.23 -23.64 19.11
C LEU A 790 8.95 -24.19 18.48
N ASN A 791 8.53 -25.38 18.91
CA ASN A 791 7.37 -26.07 18.36
C ASN A 791 6.56 -26.71 19.49
N SER A 792 5.24 -26.63 19.40
CA SER A 792 4.30 -27.31 20.30
C SER A 792 3.03 -27.69 19.55
N SER A 793 2.12 -28.40 20.20
CA SER A 793 0.81 -28.73 19.63
C SER A 793 -0.26 -28.69 20.70
N VAL A 794 -1.45 -28.25 20.31
CA VAL A 794 -2.63 -28.10 21.18
C VAL A 794 -3.81 -28.76 20.49
N LEU A 795 -4.59 -29.51 21.26
CA LEU A 795 -5.83 -30.10 20.77
C LEU A 795 -6.97 -29.10 20.90
N LEU A 796 -7.59 -28.74 19.77
CA LEU A 796 -8.86 -28.02 19.76
C LEU A 796 -9.99 -29.00 20.05
N THR A 797 -10.81 -28.69 21.06
CA THR A 797 -11.86 -29.59 21.56
C THR A 797 -13.25 -28.94 21.50
N GLY A 798 -14.30 -29.76 21.64
CA GLY A 798 -15.67 -29.30 21.62
C GLY A 798 -16.33 -29.41 20.24
N LYS A 799 -17.39 -28.64 20.03
CA LYS A 799 -18.14 -28.61 18.75
C LYS A 799 -17.50 -27.59 17.81
N PRO A 800 -17.65 -27.73 16.48
CA PRO A 800 -17.31 -26.66 15.56
C PRO A 800 -17.95 -25.33 15.99
N ALA A 801 -17.14 -24.28 16.11
CA ALA A 801 -17.59 -22.94 16.46
C ALA A 801 -17.76 -22.11 15.18
N ASP A 802 -18.97 -21.65 14.88
CA ASP A 802 -19.22 -20.70 13.79
C ASP A 802 -18.65 -19.32 14.16
N VAL A 803 -17.67 -18.84 13.41
CA VAL A 803 -17.00 -17.56 13.67
C VAL A 803 -17.32 -16.50 12.62
N MET A 804 -18.32 -16.72 11.76
CA MET A 804 -18.80 -15.71 10.82
C MET A 804 -19.28 -14.46 11.57
N GLY A 805 -18.77 -13.29 11.18
CA GLY A 805 -19.04 -12.02 11.87
C GLY A 805 -18.48 -11.92 13.31
N ARG A 806 -17.78 -12.96 13.80
CA ARG A 806 -17.16 -13.02 15.14
C ARG A 806 -15.66 -13.31 15.10
N ARG A 807 -15.06 -13.25 13.92
CA ARG A 807 -13.63 -13.49 13.70
C ARG A 807 -12.80 -12.49 14.51
N SER A 808 -11.71 -12.97 15.10
CA SER A 808 -10.67 -12.10 15.66
C SER A 808 -9.61 -11.78 14.59
N TYR A 809 -9.14 -10.54 14.54
CA TYR A 809 -8.10 -10.10 13.60
C TYR A 809 -6.80 -9.68 14.31
N VAL A 810 -6.73 -9.83 15.63
CA VAL A 810 -5.61 -9.36 16.45
C VAL A 810 -5.23 -10.45 17.45
N CYS A 811 -3.94 -10.71 17.55
CA CYS A 811 -3.32 -11.45 18.64
C CYS A 811 -2.59 -10.44 19.53
N GLN A 812 -3.12 -10.21 20.74
CA GLN A 812 -2.51 -9.27 21.67
C GLN A 812 -1.16 -9.82 22.14
N THR A 813 -0.18 -8.92 22.31
CA THR A 813 1.16 -9.29 22.75
C THR A 813 1.58 -8.49 23.98
N GLU A 814 2.36 -9.13 24.85
CA GLU A 814 2.95 -8.51 26.04
C GLU A 814 4.44 -8.82 26.09
N LEU A 815 5.19 -7.87 26.64
CA LEU A 815 6.61 -8.03 26.97
C LEU A 815 6.74 -7.98 28.50
N ARG A 816 7.21 -9.07 29.11
CA ARG A 816 7.36 -9.24 30.56
C ARG A 816 8.83 -9.25 30.97
#